data_AF-A0A1Y0EKA4-F1
#
_entry.id   AF-A0A1Y0EKA4-F1
#
_cell.length_a   1.000
_cell.length_b   1.000
_cell.length_c   1.000
_cell.angle_alpha   90.00
_cell.angle_beta   90.00
_cell.angle_gamma   90.00
#
_symmetry.space_group_name_H-M   'P 1'
#
loop_
_entity.id
_entity.type
_entity.pdbx_description
1 polymer ?
#
loop_
_entity_poly.entity_id
_entity_poly.type
_entity_poly.pdbx_seq_one_letter_code
_entity_poly.pdbx_strand_id
1 'polypeptide(L)'
;MARALAKVNAWRQALAGMASGELQVGSRTPLRNVAAWLTPNVLHGGFASGQLMAGGRAQAHETHWLAQLAAGQPLGSTPTDCARMATLAAQPVDRSTLPQKLDRTPLNDWFLTEAGLQQLMQWLDDGRWRIAVPEEGALLVVAWLLRQGHDTSAARLLDTLSPYWHRVRFYPQPAATPMPALDRVSLRSAQDVMAQLNQLQTPPAVLAQHQAIHVWRPLLDELVLLWLQAVPGALHGPDAAAAHGESGRGADGAVTDALPRLRAGTREAEGGLPLAEPDADWRQQAAAWRLRAREAEAQHTRSRAHRKPGSHVAQLWAMLDQVLQGQALSEAQRRRLRFVLACQVSAHGVPGDARHHTWRAAQRAQTDTVWRAHWAYALAARVQAQGPYALGDGLPDLDTALQAATAQEAQQHAHLPEGTVVWPSLRRKLRRAHLATVPQLVQAGIVPSSEVLASVLPGTTGAQLARTMPDAASARLLGALWRAFRGRRSVLLLNHESQVRFHELPWVLRLQQHACVPATAAGTEGDSAHRWDMAGLARSQALAQLDAAARLALTQFPQSAFPNPLLWELRALAEQGGWQPPWVEDIAADIFMGSFGPKFGQAVHDALPWLQGSLYAQHFQLDLEALRLAMAPAVACHAAFQRYAETPAGSPGNPAAKREQQALLQRYHAAPDLLVAHLRARTGWSADARGVGANGAVIEQMGLVSTANFAPLAQRFGWGVAGAGLRDATAQARELQGWAQAARTGFERLCAGLDLGVREAGAMLDKPPTQIQATNPADAHAAATEAQAADRLLAERVRRAATSWRQVVLLLSLLPAEQQRANLLGMQRHLAACDTPASRGVTRALAPQLADLMACVQGQARDAGRPPFHGWTQPGQRGVLFTLRQGLKAG
;
A
#
# COMPACT_ATOMS: atom_id res chain seq x y z
N MET A 1 18.21 1.52 -6.53
CA MET A 1 18.56 1.17 -7.93
C MET A 1 17.98 -0.17 -8.37
N ALA A 2 18.24 -1.29 -7.67
CA ALA A 2 17.80 -2.63 -8.07
C ALA A 2 16.30 -2.80 -8.37
N ARG A 3 15.39 -2.24 -7.54
CA ARG A 3 13.94 -2.29 -7.79
C ARG A 3 13.52 -1.55 -9.07
N ALA A 4 14.18 -0.43 -9.37
CA ALA A 4 13.91 0.33 -10.59
C ALA A 4 14.38 -0.45 -11.82
N LEU A 5 15.57 -1.04 -11.76
CA LEU A 5 16.11 -1.88 -12.83
C LEU A 5 15.23 -3.10 -13.11
N ALA A 6 14.75 -3.78 -12.06
CA ALA A 6 13.81 -4.90 -12.20
C ALA A 6 12.50 -4.48 -12.87
N LYS A 7 11.97 -3.29 -12.53
CA LYS A 7 10.77 -2.74 -13.17
C LYS A 7 11.02 -2.43 -14.65
N VAL A 8 12.17 -1.84 -14.99
CA VAL A 8 12.57 -1.56 -16.39
C VAL A 8 12.70 -2.86 -17.19
N ASN A 9 13.37 -3.87 -16.64
CA ASN A 9 13.54 -5.17 -17.31
C ASN A 9 12.21 -5.87 -17.57
N ALA A 10 11.28 -5.82 -16.60
CA ALA A 10 9.94 -6.39 -16.76
C ALA A 10 9.15 -5.71 -17.90
N TRP A 11 9.22 -4.37 -18.00
CA TRP A 11 8.60 -3.64 -19.10
C TRP A 11 9.26 -3.92 -20.45
N ARG A 12 10.60 -4.03 -20.52
CA ARG A 12 11.30 -4.47 -21.74
C ARG A 12 10.81 -5.83 -22.23
N GLN A 13 10.64 -6.79 -21.32
CA GLN A 13 10.12 -8.12 -21.67
C GLN A 13 8.69 -8.07 -22.19
N ALA A 14 7.81 -7.31 -21.53
CA ALA A 14 6.43 -7.15 -21.99
C ALA A 14 6.36 -6.53 -23.39
N LEU A 15 7.13 -5.46 -23.65
CA LEU A 15 7.16 -4.82 -24.96
C LEU A 15 7.72 -5.73 -26.06
N ALA A 16 8.77 -6.51 -25.77
CA ALA A 16 9.31 -7.49 -26.71
C ALA A 16 8.30 -8.63 -27.02
N GLY A 17 7.56 -9.10 -26.00
CA GLY A 17 6.50 -10.09 -26.19
C GLY A 17 5.33 -9.57 -27.04
N MET A 18 4.99 -8.28 -26.90
CA MET A 18 4.00 -7.63 -27.77
C MET A 18 4.48 -7.54 -29.21
N ALA A 19 5.72 -7.10 -29.42
CA ALA A 19 6.31 -6.93 -30.75
C ALA A 19 6.44 -8.27 -31.51
N SER A 20 6.71 -9.36 -30.80
CA SER A 20 6.78 -10.71 -31.37
C SER A 20 5.42 -11.40 -31.56
N GLY A 21 4.33 -10.84 -31.01
CA GLY A 21 3.00 -11.46 -31.04
C GLY A 21 2.83 -12.66 -30.09
N GLU A 22 3.78 -12.86 -29.16
CA GLU A 22 3.64 -13.81 -28.04
C GLU A 22 2.66 -13.30 -26.98
N LEU A 23 2.54 -11.97 -26.86
CA LEU A 23 1.61 -11.30 -25.95
C LEU A 23 0.50 -10.58 -26.71
N GLN A 24 -0.76 -10.88 -26.34
CA GLN A 24 -1.95 -10.21 -26.86
C GLN A 24 -2.61 -9.34 -25.78
N VAL A 25 -2.49 -8.02 -25.93
CA VAL A 25 -3.11 -7.04 -25.02
C VAL A 25 -4.62 -7.01 -25.21
N GLY A 26 -5.36 -6.87 -24.11
CA GLY A 26 -6.82 -6.80 -24.16
C GLY A 26 -7.51 -8.16 -24.21
N SER A 27 -6.74 -9.27 -24.23
CA SER A 27 -7.27 -10.63 -24.25
C SER A 27 -7.23 -11.30 -22.87
N ARG A 28 -8.22 -12.17 -22.64
CA ARG A 28 -8.35 -13.12 -21.53
C ARG A 28 -7.29 -14.22 -21.58
N THR A 29 -6.69 -14.47 -22.74
CA THR A 29 -5.52 -15.33 -22.92
C THR A 29 -4.34 -14.49 -23.41
N PRO A 30 -3.74 -13.64 -22.55
CA PRO A 30 -2.76 -12.67 -22.99
C PRO A 30 -1.43 -13.30 -23.42
N LEU A 31 -1.18 -14.57 -23.08
CA LEU A 31 -0.02 -15.34 -23.54
C LEU A 31 -0.49 -16.37 -24.56
N ARG A 32 0.18 -16.44 -25.71
CA ARG A 32 -0.10 -17.45 -26.74
C ARG A 32 0.13 -18.87 -26.19
N ASN A 33 -0.73 -19.82 -26.54
CA ASN A 33 -0.64 -21.23 -26.13
C ASN A 33 -0.61 -21.44 -24.61
N VAL A 34 -1.30 -20.56 -23.88
CA VAL A 34 -1.50 -20.65 -22.44
C VAL A 34 -2.99 -20.61 -22.17
N ALA A 35 -3.50 -21.61 -21.44
CA ALA A 35 -4.90 -21.63 -21.05
C ALA A 35 -5.25 -20.41 -20.18
N ALA A 36 -6.46 -19.87 -20.35
CA ALA A 36 -6.93 -18.69 -19.62
C ALA A 36 -6.84 -18.82 -18.09
N TRP A 37 -7.03 -20.05 -17.58
CA TRP A 37 -7.04 -20.34 -16.15
C TRP A 37 -5.65 -20.33 -15.48
N LEU A 38 -4.57 -20.28 -16.27
CA LEU A 38 -3.21 -20.10 -15.75
C LEU A 38 -2.94 -18.63 -15.46
N THR A 39 -2.43 -18.36 -14.26
CA THR A 39 -2.23 -17.01 -13.74
C THR A 39 -0.99 -16.35 -14.37
N PRO A 40 -1.17 -15.31 -15.21
CA PRO A 40 -0.03 -14.55 -15.72
C PRO A 40 0.55 -13.65 -14.62
N ASN A 41 1.84 -13.37 -14.71
CA ASN A 41 2.46 -12.28 -13.98
C ASN A 41 2.09 -10.96 -14.67
N VAL A 42 1.48 -10.03 -13.93
CA VAL A 42 0.92 -8.79 -14.48
C VAL A 42 1.63 -7.57 -13.90
N LEU A 43 2.10 -6.71 -14.80
CA LEU A 43 2.72 -5.43 -14.51
C LEU A 43 1.66 -4.38 -14.12
N HIS A 44 2.14 -3.23 -13.66
CA HIS A 44 1.24 -2.12 -13.37
C HIS A 44 0.51 -1.68 -14.66
N GLY A 45 -0.80 -1.40 -14.57
CA GLY A 45 -1.64 -1.10 -15.73
C GLY A 45 -2.28 -2.32 -16.42
N GLY A 46 -2.11 -3.54 -15.87
CA GLY A 46 -2.80 -4.73 -16.36
C GLY A 46 -2.10 -5.49 -17.49
N PHE A 47 -0.85 -5.14 -17.81
CA PHE A 47 -0.09 -5.79 -18.89
C PHE A 47 0.58 -7.06 -18.42
N ALA A 48 0.36 -8.18 -19.12
CA ALA A 48 1.05 -9.43 -18.84
C ALA A 48 2.55 -9.30 -19.15
N SER A 49 3.40 -9.89 -18.31
CA SER A 49 4.86 -9.84 -18.45
C SER A 49 5.43 -10.97 -19.34
N GLY A 50 4.59 -11.88 -19.85
CA GLY A 50 5.02 -13.10 -20.55
C GLY A 50 5.42 -14.26 -19.64
N GLN A 51 5.31 -14.11 -18.31
CA GLN A 51 5.61 -15.17 -17.35
C GLN A 51 4.35 -15.63 -16.63
N LEU A 52 4.33 -16.89 -16.18
CA LEU A 52 3.31 -17.42 -15.29
C LEU A 52 3.73 -17.26 -13.83
N MET A 53 2.79 -17.00 -12.92
CA MET A 53 3.14 -16.84 -11.50
C MET A 53 3.57 -18.16 -10.85
N ALA A 54 2.88 -19.25 -11.16
CA ALA A 54 3.26 -20.60 -10.76
C ALA A 54 4.44 -21.17 -11.58
N GLY A 55 4.79 -20.53 -12.70
CA GLY A 55 5.89 -20.94 -13.57
C GLY A 55 7.13 -20.06 -13.54
N GLY A 56 7.18 -19.10 -12.61
CA GLY A 56 8.30 -18.16 -12.46
C GLY A 56 9.59 -18.82 -11.99
N ARG A 57 10.54 -17.97 -11.56
CA ARG A 57 11.83 -18.38 -11.00
C ARG A 57 11.67 -19.50 -9.97
N ALA A 58 12.62 -20.44 -9.97
CA ALA A 58 12.66 -21.54 -9.00
C ALA A 58 12.58 -21.01 -7.56
N GLN A 59 11.87 -21.74 -6.71
CA GLN A 59 11.87 -21.52 -5.26
C GLN A 59 12.95 -22.37 -4.58
N ALA A 60 13.39 -21.96 -3.40
CA ALA A 60 14.44 -22.64 -2.65
C ALA A 60 14.09 -24.11 -2.33
N HIS A 61 12.83 -24.40 -2.01
CA HIS A 61 12.37 -25.77 -1.79
C HIS A 61 12.34 -26.61 -3.08
N GLU A 62 11.99 -26.03 -4.24
CA GLU A 62 11.97 -26.72 -5.53
C GLU A 62 13.39 -27.21 -5.90
N THR A 63 14.39 -26.34 -5.73
CA THR A 63 15.80 -26.70 -5.98
C THR A 63 16.29 -27.79 -5.03
N HIS A 64 15.83 -27.77 -3.77
CA HIS A 64 16.22 -28.78 -2.79
C HIS A 64 15.57 -30.14 -3.08
N TRP A 65 14.27 -30.17 -3.39
CA TRP A 65 13.57 -31.39 -3.75
C TRP A 65 14.14 -32.02 -5.03
N LEU A 66 14.47 -31.24 -6.05
CA LEU A 66 15.11 -31.79 -7.25
C LEU A 66 16.47 -32.42 -6.93
N ALA A 67 17.26 -31.82 -6.05
CA ALA A 67 18.53 -32.40 -5.62
C ALA A 67 18.33 -33.72 -4.84
N GLN A 68 17.30 -33.81 -4.00
CA GLN A 68 16.96 -35.06 -3.30
C GLN A 68 16.47 -36.15 -4.25
N LEU A 69 15.58 -35.82 -5.19
CA LEU A 69 15.10 -36.77 -6.21
C LEU A 69 16.27 -37.29 -7.06
N ALA A 70 17.19 -36.42 -7.46
CA ALA A 70 18.40 -36.81 -8.18
C ALA A 70 19.31 -37.73 -7.35
N ALA A 71 19.29 -37.61 -6.02
CA ALA A 71 20.02 -38.47 -5.09
C ALA A 71 19.25 -39.74 -4.68
N GLY A 72 18.04 -39.98 -5.22
CA GLY A 72 17.20 -41.12 -4.84
C GLY A 72 16.67 -41.06 -3.40
N GLN A 73 16.67 -39.88 -2.77
CA GLN A 73 16.18 -39.70 -1.40
C GLN A 73 14.67 -39.43 -1.39
N PRO A 74 13.91 -39.95 -0.40
CA PRO A 74 12.49 -39.66 -0.29
C PRO A 74 12.27 -38.18 0.04
N LEU A 75 11.32 -37.52 -0.64
CA LEU A 75 10.98 -36.15 -0.32
C LEU A 75 10.18 -36.07 0.99
N GLY A 76 10.84 -35.61 2.05
CA GLY A 76 10.20 -34.97 3.20
C GLY A 76 9.18 -35.78 4.01
N SER A 77 9.41 -37.08 4.24
CA SER A 77 8.47 -37.96 4.96
C SER A 77 8.43 -37.78 6.48
N THR A 78 9.28 -36.91 7.06
CA THR A 78 9.28 -36.65 8.52
C THR A 78 8.81 -35.23 8.86
N PRO A 79 8.18 -35.02 10.04
CA PRO A 79 7.86 -33.69 10.54
C PRO A 79 9.08 -32.74 10.60
N THR A 80 10.27 -33.30 10.87
CA THR A 80 11.55 -32.57 10.89
C THR A 80 11.94 -32.07 9.51
N ASP A 81 11.71 -32.85 8.46
CA ASP A 81 11.95 -32.44 7.08
C ASP A 81 10.94 -31.37 6.62
N CYS A 82 9.67 -31.49 7.02
CA CYS A 82 8.68 -30.44 6.75
C CYS A 82 9.07 -29.10 7.41
N ALA A 83 9.54 -29.12 8.66
CA ALA A 83 10.02 -27.92 9.35
C ALA A 83 11.28 -27.34 8.67
N ARG A 84 12.22 -28.19 8.24
CA ARG A 84 13.41 -27.78 7.48
C ARG A 84 13.03 -27.17 6.13
N MET A 85 12.10 -27.79 5.40
CA MET A 85 11.65 -27.30 4.10
C MET A 85 10.85 -26.01 4.20
N ALA A 86 10.00 -25.89 5.21
CA ALA A 86 9.30 -24.65 5.52
C ALA A 86 10.28 -23.53 5.90
N THR A 87 11.34 -23.86 6.63
CA THR A 87 12.42 -22.92 6.96
C THR A 87 13.15 -22.47 5.68
N LEU A 88 13.52 -23.39 4.78
CA LEU A 88 14.13 -23.04 3.50
C LEU A 88 13.21 -22.20 2.61
N ALA A 89 11.90 -22.51 2.60
CA ALA A 89 10.91 -21.73 1.86
C ALA A 89 10.69 -20.32 2.45
N ALA A 90 10.80 -20.19 3.78
CA ALA A 90 10.64 -18.93 4.51
C ALA A 90 11.91 -18.06 4.52
N GLN A 91 13.09 -18.64 4.32
CA GLN A 91 14.37 -17.93 4.39
C GLN A 91 14.54 -16.93 3.24
N PRO A 92 15.08 -15.72 3.50
CA PRO A 92 15.43 -14.76 2.46
C PRO A 92 16.66 -15.27 1.69
N VAL A 93 16.43 -16.05 0.64
CA VAL A 93 17.46 -16.47 -0.32
C VAL A 93 17.72 -15.34 -1.32
N ASP A 94 19.00 -15.13 -1.67
CA ASP A 94 19.32 -14.25 -2.80
C ASP A 94 18.71 -14.83 -4.08
N ARG A 95 17.62 -14.24 -4.54
CA ARG A 95 16.89 -14.69 -5.73
C ARG A 95 17.74 -14.61 -7.00
N SER A 96 18.93 -14.01 -6.98
CA SER A 96 19.86 -14.02 -8.11
C SER A 96 20.51 -15.39 -8.33
N THR A 97 20.63 -16.22 -7.28
CA THR A 97 21.28 -17.54 -7.34
C THR A 97 20.35 -18.66 -7.80
N LEU A 98 19.04 -18.42 -7.80
CA LEU A 98 18.02 -19.42 -8.17
C LEU A 98 17.77 -19.45 -9.70
N PRO A 99 17.63 -20.63 -10.32
CA PRO A 99 17.37 -20.78 -11.75
C PRO A 99 16.14 -19.99 -12.22
N GLN A 100 16.29 -19.22 -13.31
CA GLN A 100 15.16 -18.44 -13.87
C GLN A 100 14.12 -19.32 -14.55
N LYS A 101 14.55 -20.42 -15.18
CA LYS A 101 13.70 -21.46 -15.75
C LYS A 101 14.04 -22.77 -15.06
N LEU A 102 13.03 -23.57 -14.77
CA LEU A 102 13.17 -24.86 -14.11
C LEU A 102 12.19 -25.82 -14.78
N ASP A 103 12.68 -27.00 -15.20
CA ASP A 103 11.78 -28.08 -15.60
C ASP A 103 11.14 -28.68 -14.35
N ARG A 104 9.82 -28.56 -14.27
CA ARG A 104 9.02 -28.99 -13.12
C ARG A 104 8.40 -30.38 -13.29
N THR A 105 8.64 -31.03 -14.43
CA THR A 105 8.12 -32.38 -14.73
C THR A 105 8.46 -33.37 -13.62
N PRO A 106 9.72 -33.50 -13.15
CA PRO A 106 10.07 -34.50 -12.12
C PRO A 106 9.34 -34.27 -10.79
N LEU A 107 9.09 -33.01 -10.43
CA LEU A 107 8.38 -32.69 -9.19
C LEU A 107 6.88 -32.95 -9.31
N ASN A 108 6.26 -32.52 -10.41
CA ASN A 108 4.83 -32.78 -10.64
C ASN A 108 4.56 -34.30 -10.73
N ASP A 109 5.43 -35.06 -11.38
CA ASP A 109 5.30 -36.52 -11.49
C ASP A 109 5.51 -37.22 -10.15
N TRP A 110 6.48 -36.78 -9.33
CA TRP A 110 6.71 -37.38 -8.02
C TRP A 110 5.47 -37.34 -7.13
N PHE A 111 4.71 -36.24 -7.14
CA PHE A 111 3.48 -36.10 -6.36
C PHE A 111 2.35 -37.06 -6.78
N LEU A 112 2.46 -37.71 -7.95
CA LEU A 112 1.53 -38.73 -8.42
C LEU A 112 1.96 -40.16 -8.08
N THR A 113 3.17 -40.33 -7.53
CA THR A 113 3.59 -41.62 -6.96
C THR A 113 2.81 -41.92 -5.69
N GLU A 114 2.81 -43.18 -5.24
CA GLU A 114 2.16 -43.60 -4.00
C GLU A 114 2.62 -42.76 -2.79
N ALA A 115 3.94 -42.57 -2.65
CA ALA A 115 4.52 -41.75 -1.59
C ALA A 115 4.12 -40.26 -1.70
N GLY A 116 4.09 -39.72 -2.92
CA GLY A 116 3.68 -38.34 -3.17
C GLY A 116 2.20 -38.09 -2.85
N LEU A 117 1.32 -39.01 -3.25
CA LEU A 117 -0.10 -38.95 -2.94
C LEU A 117 -0.35 -39.07 -1.43
N GLN A 118 0.35 -39.98 -0.75
CA GLN A 118 0.27 -40.10 0.72
C GLN A 118 0.70 -38.79 1.40
N GLN A 119 1.75 -38.14 0.90
CA GLN A 119 2.19 -36.84 1.42
C GLN A 119 1.12 -35.74 1.22
N LEU A 120 0.47 -35.68 0.05
CA LEU A 120 -0.62 -34.73 -0.21
C LEU A 120 -1.82 -34.99 0.71
N MET A 121 -2.17 -36.26 0.94
CA MET A 121 -3.25 -36.63 1.87
C MET A 121 -2.92 -36.22 3.31
N GLN A 122 -1.69 -36.47 3.77
CA GLN A 122 -1.22 -36.04 5.08
C GLN A 122 -1.29 -34.51 5.25
N TRP A 123 -0.89 -33.76 4.21
CA TRP A 123 -1.01 -32.31 4.18
C TRP A 123 -2.47 -31.84 4.24
N LEU A 124 -3.39 -32.51 3.55
CA LEU A 124 -4.82 -32.21 3.68
C LEU A 124 -5.29 -32.36 5.12
N ASP A 125 -4.84 -33.39 5.84
CA ASP A 125 -5.21 -33.68 7.23
C ASP A 125 -4.63 -32.67 8.23
N ASP A 126 -3.32 -32.42 8.18
CA ASP A 126 -2.62 -31.57 9.16
C ASP A 126 -2.60 -30.07 8.82
N GLY A 127 -2.93 -29.70 7.57
CA GLY A 127 -2.96 -28.31 7.11
C GLY A 127 -1.59 -27.64 7.01
N ARG A 128 -0.48 -28.39 6.99
CA ARG A 128 0.90 -27.89 6.98
C ARG A 128 1.41 -27.56 5.57
N TRP A 129 0.62 -26.78 4.85
CA TRP A 129 0.92 -26.33 3.49
C TRP A 129 0.41 -24.91 3.26
N ARG A 130 0.89 -24.25 2.19
CA ARG A 130 0.43 -22.93 1.74
C ARG A 130 0.28 -22.89 0.23
N ILE A 131 -0.65 -22.06 -0.23
CA ILE A 131 -0.93 -21.78 -1.65
C ILE A 131 -0.76 -20.28 -1.86
N ALA A 132 0.26 -19.89 -2.62
CA ALA A 132 0.52 -18.52 -3.05
C ALA A 132 -0.33 -18.13 -4.26
N VAL A 133 -0.50 -19.09 -5.18
CA VAL A 133 -1.21 -18.95 -6.45
C VAL A 133 -2.08 -20.19 -6.62
N PRO A 134 -3.30 -20.04 -7.18
CA PRO A 134 -4.30 -21.10 -7.08
C PRO A 134 -3.88 -22.41 -7.75
N GLU A 135 -2.96 -22.39 -8.72
CA GLU A 135 -2.39 -23.57 -9.38
C GLU A 135 -1.71 -24.51 -8.39
N GLU A 136 -1.05 -23.98 -7.34
CA GLU A 136 -0.36 -24.77 -6.31
C GLU A 136 -1.30 -25.69 -5.51
N GLY A 137 -2.62 -25.45 -5.57
CA GLY A 137 -3.62 -26.31 -4.94
C GLY A 137 -4.15 -27.43 -5.81
N ALA A 138 -3.77 -27.50 -7.09
CA ALA A 138 -4.40 -28.42 -8.03
C ALA A 138 -4.16 -29.90 -7.67
N LEU A 139 -2.93 -30.28 -7.28
CA LEU A 139 -2.63 -31.65 -6.87
C LEU A 139 -3.22 -32.01 -5.51
N LEU A 140 -3.42 -31.04 -4.61
CA LEU A 140 -4.19 -31.27 -3.38
C LEU A 140 -5.65 -31.62 -3.69
N VAL A 141 -6.25 -31.00 -4.71
CA VAL A 141 -7.60 -31.37 -5.18
C VAL A 141 -7.60 -32.77 -5.80
N VAL A 142 -6.58 -33.13 -6.58
CA VAL A 142 -6.44 -34.50 -7.11
C VAL A 142 -6.39 -35.53 -5.97
N ALA A 143 -5.54 -35.31 -4.97
CA ALA A 143 -5.45 -36.19 -3.80
C ALA A 143 -6.77 -36.29 -3.04
N TRP A 144 -7.49 -35.16 -2.88
CA TRP A 144 -8.83 -35.18 -2.29
C TRP A 144 -9.84 -35.97 -3.13
N LEU A 145 -9.87 -35.79 -4.46
CA LEU A 145 -10.78 -36.54 -5.35
C LEU A 145 -10.54 -38.05 -5.27
N LEU A 146 -9.27 -38.48 -5.29
CA LEU A 146 -8.91 -39.89 -5.15
C LEU A 146 -9.32 -40.44 -3.78
N ARG A 147 -9.12 -39.68 -2.69
CA ARG A 147 -9.57 -40.06 -1.35
C ARG A 147 -11.09 -40.25 -1.26
N GLN A 148 -11.86 -39.50 -2.05
CA GLN A 148 -13.32 -39.62 -2.13
C GLN A 148 -13.81 -40.64 -3.18
N GLY A 149 -12.90 -41.37 -3.85
CA GLY A 149 -13.24 -42.37 -4.88
C GLY A 149 -13.71 -41.77 -6.21
N HIS A 150 -13.32 -40.53 -6.52
CA HIS A 150 -13.68 -39.83 -7.76
C HIS A 150 -12.59 -39.92 -8.84
N ASP A 151 -12.13 -41.13 -9.13
CA ASP A 151 -10.95 -41.41 -9.96
C ASP A 151 -11.06 -40.86 -11.39
N THR A 152 -12.23 -40.98 -12.02
CA THR A 152 -12.45 -40.43 -13.37
C THR A 152 -12.32 -38.91 -13.41
N SER A 153 -12.79 -38.21 -12.38
CA SER A 153 -12.66 -36.76 -12.28
C SER A 153 -11.22 -36.34 -12.00
N ALA A 154 -10.49 -37.12 -11.20
CA ALA A 154 -9.06 -36.93 -10.97
C ALA A 154 -8.25 -37.11 -12.26
N ALA A 155 -8.48 -38.19 -13.02
CA ALA A 155 -7.82 -38.46 -14.31
C ALA A 155 -8.07 -37.33 -15.32
N ARG A 156 -9.33 -36.90 -15.51
CA ARG A 156 -9.66 -35.77 -16.39
C ARG A 156 -9.01 -34.46 -15.96
N LEU A 157 -8.88 -34.24 -14.65
CA LEU A 157 -8.16 -33.08 -14.15
C LEU A 157 -6.68 -33.20 -14.52
N LEU A 158 -6.04 -34.34 -14.32
CA LEU A 158 -4.64 -34.57 -14.71
C LEU A 158 -4.41 -34.36 -16.22
N ASP A 159 -5.30 -34.84 -17.09
CA ASP A 159 -5.25 -34.60 -18.53
C ASP A 159 -5.29 -33.11 -18.88
N THR A 160 -6.02 -32.32 -18.10
CA THR A 160 -6.11 -30.86 -18.28
C THR A 160 -4.81 -30.17 -17.88
N LEU A 161 -4.08 -30.71 -16.91
CA LEU A 161 -2.92 -30.07 -16.32
C LEU A 161 -1.58 -30.51 -16.95
N SER A 162 -1.48 -31.77 -17.40
CA SER A 162 -0.25 -32.39 -17.93
C SER A 162 0.46 -31.61 -19.05
N PRO A 163 -0.23 -30.88 -19.97
CA PRO A 163 0.46 -30.08 -21.00
C PRO A 163 1.37 -28.99 -20.42
N TYR A 164 1.24 -28.67 -19.13
CA TYR A 164 1.97 -27.60 -18.45
C TYR A 164 2.96 -28.08 -17.38
N TRP A 165 3.17 -29.40 -17.23
CA TRP A 165 4.05 -30.01 -16.21
C TRP A 165 5.46 -29.44 -16.20
N HIS A 166 6.05 -29.25 -17.37
CA HIS A 166 7.41 -28.76 -17.50
C HIS A 166 7.60 -27.33 -16.99
N ARG A 167 6.53 -26.53 -16.90
CA ARG A 167 6.64 -25.09 -16.61
C ARG A 167 5.88 -24.62 -15.38
N VAL A 168 4.78 -25.26 -14.98
CA VAL A 168 3.91 -24.79 -13.88
C VAL A 168 4.04 -25.71 -12.67
N ARG A 169 4.15 -25.11 -11.48
CA ARG A 169 4.03 -25.81 -10.19
C ARG A 169 2.56 -26.03 -9.85
N PHE A 170 2.16 -27.29 -9.67
CA PHE A 170 0.79 -27.67 -9.28
C PHE A 170 0.67 -28.25 -7.87
N TYR A 171 1.78 -28.24 -7.12
CA TYR A 171 1.89 -28.68 -5.73
C TYR A 171 2.05 -27.48 -4.78
N PRO A 172 1.64 -27.64 -3.51
CA PRO A 172 1.68 -26.56 -2.53
C PRO A 172 3.08 -26.32 -1.99
N GLN A 173 3.24 -25.20 -1.27
CA GLN A 173 4.46 -24.94 -0.52
C GLN A 173 4.38 -25.59 0.87
N PRO A 174 5.45 -26.25 1.35
CA PRO A 174 5.46 -26.87 2.67
C PRO A 174 5.46 -25.80 3.78
N ALA A 175 4.76 -26.08 4.88
CA ALA A 175 4.72 -25.20 6.05
C ALA A 175 5.08 -25.97 7.33
N ALA A 176 5.71 -25.28 8.29
CA ALA A 176 6.02 -25.86 9.59
C ALA A 176 4.79 -25.90 10.50
N THR A 177 3.87 -24.96 10.28
CA THR A 177 2.67 -24.74 11.09
C THR A 177 1.40 -25.01 10.28
N PRO A 178 0.36 -25.55 10.93
CA PRO A 178 -0.97 -25.63 10.33
C PRO A 178 -1.44 -24.24 9.87
N MET A 179 -2.26 -24.21 8.83
CA MET A 179 -2.87 -22.96 8.37
C MET A 179 -3.70 -22.31 9.50
N PRO A 180 -3.55 -20.98 9.72
CA PRO A 180 -4.32 -20.29 10.75
C PRO A 180 -5.83 -20.31 10.46
N ALA A 181 -6.62 -20.02 11.50
CA ALA A 181 -8.07 -19.90 11.39
C ALA A 181 -8.47 -18.95 10.25
N LEU A 182 -9.49 -19.35 9.48
CA LEU A 182 -9.83 -18.65 8.24
C LEU A 182 -10.46 -17.26 8.45
N ASP A 183 -10.93 -16.95 9.67
CA ASP A 183 -11.62 -15.71 10.03
C ASP A 183 -10.69 -14.56 10.47
N ARG A 184 -9.42 -14.85 10.74
CA ARG A 184 -8.39 -13.85 11.07
C ARG A 184 -7.52 -13.56 9.86
N VAL A 185 -7.16 -12.29 9.70
CA VAL A 185 -6.41 -11.77 8.57
C VAL A 185 -5.32 -10.80 9.03
N SER A 186 -4.34 -10.58 8.17
CA SER A 186 -3.32 -9.54 8.33
C SER A 186 -3.14 -8.79 7.00
N LEU A 187 -2.72 -7.53 7.07
CA LEU A 187 -2.48 -6.71 5.87
C LEU A 187 -1.17 -7.10 5.15
N ARG A 188 -0.22 -7.65 5.91
CA ARG A 188 1.05 -8.19 5.45
C ARG A 188 1.38 -9.45 6.24
N SER A 189 2.13 -10.35 5.63
CA SER A 189 2.67 -11.48 6.37
C SER A 189 3.79 -11.03 7.32
N ALA A 190 4.02 -11.81 8.38
CA ALA A 190 5.18 -11.64 9.26
C ALA A 190 6.49 -11.76 8.45
N GLN A 191 6.55 -12.70 7.49
CA GLN A 191 7.69 -12.86 6.57
C GLN A 191 7.97 -11.60 5.75
N ASP A 192 6.94 -10.96 5.17
CA ASP A 192 7.09 -9.72 4.39
C ASP A 192 7.65 -8.57 5.25
N VAL A 193 7.22 -8.50 6.51
CA VAL A 193 7.69 -7.48 7.45
C VAL A 193 9.14 -7.77 7.86
N MET A 194 9.48 -9.00 8.23
CA MET A 194 10.87 -9.40 8.53
C MET A 194 11.82 -9.12 7.37
N ALA A 195 11.43 -9.48 6.14
CA ALA A 195 12.22 -9.20 4.94
C ALA A 195 12.44 -7.69 4.74
N GLN A 196 11.44 -6.85 5.01
CA GLN A 196 11.59 -5.40 4.96
C GLN A 196 12.47 -4.84 6.07
N LEU A 197 12.43 -5.43 7.27
CA LEU A 197 13.26 -5.04 8.40
C LEU A 197 14.73 -5.39 8.12
N ASN A 198 15.02 -6.60 7.66
CA ASN A 198 16.36 -7.06 7.32
C ASN A 198 17.00 -6.29 6.13
N GLN A 199 16.18 -5.67 5.27
CA GLN A 199 16.65 -4.81 4.18
C GLN A 199 17.04 -3.39 4.63
N LEU A 200 16.74 -2.99 5.86
CA LEU A 200 17.08 -1.65 6.34
C LEU A 200 18.57 -1.56 6.66
N GLN A 201 19.24 -0.62 6.00
CA GLN A 201 20.66 -0.33 6.24
C GLN A 201 20.83 1.09 6.79
N THR A 202 21.89 1.29 7.57
CA THR A 202 22.31 2.62 8.01
C THR A 202 22.82 3.43 6.82
N PRO A 203 22.33 4.67 6.60
CA PRO A 203 22.77 5.49 5.48
C PRO A 203 24.29 5.73 5.49
N PRO A 204 24.98 5.74 4.32
CA PRO A 204 26.43 5.97 4.26
C PRO A 204 26.88 7.27 4.93
N ALA A 205 26.06 8.33 4.86
CA ALA A 205 26.35 9.61 5.50
C ALA A 205 26.44 9.51 7.04
N VAL A 206 25.54 8.73 7.66
CA VAL A 206 25.54 8.50 9.12
C VAL A 206 26.79 7.69 9.51
N LEU A 207 27.13 6.66 8.72
CA LEU A 207 28.35 5.88 8.94
C LEU A 207 29.63 6.73 8.79
N ALA A 208 29.67 7.64 7.81
CA ALA A 208 30.78 8.56 7.61
C ALA A 208 30.89 9.57 8.75
N GLN A 209 29.76 10.09 9.25
CA GLN A 209 29.73 11.00 10.40
C GLN A 209 30.19 10.31 11.68
N HIS A 210 29.71 9.09 11.96
CA HIS A 210 30.16 8.29 13.10
C HIS A 210 31.66 8.04 13.06
N GLN A 211 32.20 7.63 11.90
CA GLN A 211 33.64 7.44 11.73
C GLN A 211 34.43 8.75 11.85
N ALA A 212 33.90 9.87 11.37
CA ALA A 212 34.53 11.18 11.56
C ALA A 212 34.65 11.56 13.04
N ILE A 213 33.65 11.21 13.85
CA ILE A 213 33.57 11.54 15.29
C ILE A 213 34.40 10.61 16.15
N HIS A 214 34.34 9.31 15.90
CA HIS A 214 34.95 8.32 16.77
C HIS A 214 36.37 7.91 16.39
N VAL A 215 36.79 8.15 15.13
CA VAL A 215 38.14 7.82 14.66
C VAL A 215 38.94 9.09 14.34
N TRP A 216 38.43 9.90 13.42
CA TRP A 216 39.24 10.98 12.83
C TRP A 216 39.42 12.19 13.74
N ARG A 217 38.42 12.50 14.57
CA ARG A 217 38.44 13.62 15.52
C ARG A 217 39.38 13.39 16.70
N PRO A 218 39.41 12.22 17.37
CA PRO A 218 40.41 11.89 18.37
C PRO A 218 41.85 11.95 17.84
N LEU A 219 42.10 11.40 16.64
CA LEU A 219 43.43 11.48 16.00
C LEU A 219 43.85 12.94 15.73
N LEU A 220 42.90 13.80 15.35
CA LEU A 220 43.17 15.24 15.21
C LEU A 220 43.52 15.89 16.56
N ASP A 221 42.86 15.50 17.65
CA ASP A 221 43.14 16.04 18.98
C ASP A 221 44.55 15.68 19.44
N GLU A 222 44.93 14.42 19.25
CA GLU A 222 46.30 13.95 19.53
C GLU A 222 47.33 14.70 18.68
N LEU A 223 47.03 14.95 17.41
CA LEU A 223 47.93 15.72 16.53
C LEU A 223 48.04 17.18 16.96
N VAL A 224 46.94 17.80 17.38
CA VAL A 224 46.97 19.18 17.90
C VAL A 224 47.79 19.24 19.18
N LEU A 225 47.65 18.28 20.09
CA LEU A 225 48.47 18.18 21.29
C LEU A 225 49.95 18.01 20.98
N LEU A 226 50.29 17.09 20.06
CA LEU A 226 51.64 16.89 19.59
C LEU A 226 52.23 18.19 19.04
N TRP A 227 51.46 18.94 18.23
CA TRP A 227 51.91 20.23 17.71
C TRP A 227 52.06 21.32 18.77
N LEU A 228 51.21 21.31 19.79
CA LEU A 228 51.27 22.24 20.91
C LEU A 228 52.54 22.00 21.75
N GLN A 229 52.91 20.73 22.03
CA GLN A 229 54.15 20.39 22.74
C GLN A 229 55.43 20.94 22.07
N ALA A 230 55.38 21.17 20.75
CA ALA A 230 56.49 21.77 20.00
C ALA A 230 56.53 23.31 20.10
N VAL A 231 55.67 23.96 20.89
CA VAL A 231 55.65 25.40 21.13
C VAL A 231 56.48 25.72 22.38
N PRO A 232 57.58 26.50 22.25
CA PRO A 232 58.43 26.83 23.39
C PRO A 232 57.67 27.55 24.50
N GLY A 233 57.83 27.09 25.75
CA GLY A 233 57.25 27.72 26.95
C GLY A 233 55.76 27.47 27.18
N ALA A 234 55.11 26.64 26.35
CA ALA A 234 53.70 26.32 26.52
C ALA A 234 53.51 25.15 27.50
N LEU A 235 52.81 25.39 28.60
CA LEU A 235 52.39 24.34 29.54
C LEU A 235 51.15 23.62 28.96
N HIS A 236 51.17 22.28 28.93
CA HIS A 236 50.09 21.47 28.40
C HIS A 236 49.76 20.32 29.36
N GLY A 237 48.48 20.16 29.69
CA GLY A 237 47.98 19.12 30.61
C GLY A 237 47.04 19.68 31.69
N PRO A 238 46.50 18.81 32.56
CA PRO A 238 45.53 19.20 33.60
C PRO A 238 46.04 20.28 34.57
N ASP A 239 47.36 20.41 34.73
CA ASP A 239 47.99 21.44 35.58
C ASP A 239 47.99 22.86 34.97
N ALA A 240 47.76 23.00 33.66
CA ALA A 240 47.61 24.31 33.01
C ALA A 240 46.25 24.99 33.32
N ALA A 241 45.22 24.19 33.63
CA ALA A 241 43.88 24.69 33.97
C ALA A 241 43.83 25.41 35.33
N ALA A 242 44.75 25.08 36.25
CA ALA A 242 44.86 25.74 37.56
C ALA A 242 45.62 27.08 37.50
N ALA A 243 46.46 27.30 36.49
CA ALA A 243 47.32 28.49 36.37
C ALA A 243 46.67 29.67 35.61
N HIS A 244 45.51 29.48 34.97
CA HIS A 244 44.88 30.48 34.11
C HIS A 244 43.51 30.92 34.64
N GLY A 245 43.51 31.65 35.76
CA GLY A 245 42.40 32.54 36.12
C GLY A 245 42.26 33.69 35.11
N GLU A 246 41.07 34.27 35.01
CA GLU A 246 40.57 35.20 33.98
C GLU A 246 41.36 36.52 33.75
N SER A 247 42.58 36.66 34.26
CA SER A 247 43.41 37.86 34.07
C SER A 247 44.87 37.51 33.76
N GLY A 248 45.12 36.86 32.62
CA GLY A 248 46.48 36.69 32.05
C GLY A 248 47.05 37.97 31.43
N ARG A 249 46.84 39.14 32.05
CA ARG A 249 47.52 40.38 31.67
C ARG A 249 48.50 40.75 32.77
N GLY A 250 49.79 40.66 32.49
CA GLY A 250 50.80 41.34 33.30
C GLY A 250 50.57 42.86 33.26
N ALA A 251 51.09 43.57 34.27
CA ALA A 251 50.93 45.02 34.46
C ALA A 251 51.33 45.88 33.24
N ASP A 252 52.06 45.31 32.26
CA ASP A 252 52.58 45.97 31.06
C ASP A 252 51.83 45.60 29.76
N GLY A 253 50.76 44.77 29.84
CA GLY A 253 50.00 44.34 28.65
C GLY A 253 50.68 43.30 27.75
N ALA A 254 51.86 42.78 28.14
CA ALA A 254 52.52 41.68 27.45
C ALA A 254 51.84 40.33 27.77
N VAL A 255 51.45 39.60 26.73
CA VAL A 255 50.82 38.27 26.82
C VAL A 255 51.89 37.26 27.26
N THR A 256 51.79 36.77 28.50
CA THR A 256 52.67 35.72 29.06
C THR A 256 52.22 34.30 28.71
N ASP A 257 51.11 34.14 27.99
CA ASP A 257 50.61 32.84 27.55
C ASP A 257 51.28 32.44 26.22
N ALA A 258 52.23 31.49 26.28
CA ALA A 258 52.90 30.95 25.11
C ALA A 258 51.95 30.15 24.19
N LEU A 259 50.73 29.84 24.66
CA LEU A 259 49.78 29.01 23.94
C LEU A 259 49.15 29.74 22.73
N PRO A 260 49.16 29.15 21.52
CA PRO A 260 48.55 29.76 20.34
C PRO A 260 47.04 30.01 20.50
N ARG A 261 46.60 31.26 20.38
CA ARG A 261 45.19 31.67 20.45
C ARG A 261 44.87 32.78 19.46
N LEU A 262 43.60 32.93 19.10
CA LEU A 262 43.14 34.06 18.30
C LEU A 262 42.89 35.24 19.24
N ARG A 263 43.40 36.41 18.86
CA ARG A 263 43.14 37.64 19.59
C ARG A 263 41.64 37.94 19.55
N ALA A 264 41.08 38.30 20.70
CA ALA A 264 39.65 38.54 20.84
C ALA A 264 39.15 39.58 19.81
N GLY A 265 38.15 39.20 19.02
CA GLY A 265 37.54 40.07 17.99
C GLY A 265 38.33 40.19 16.68
N THR A 266 39.51 39.56 16.53
CA THR A 266 40.29 39.59 15.28
C THR A 266 40.56 38.17 14.74
N ARG A 267 41.14 38.08 13.53
CA ARG A 267 41.65 36.83 12.95
C ARG A 267 43.17 36.69 13.12
N GLU A 268 43.77 37.49 13.98
CA GLU A 268 45.21 37.46 14.23
C GLU A 268 45.53 36.38 15.26
N ALA A 269 46.52 35.54 14.97
CA ALA A 269 46.99 34.50 15.87
C ALA A 269 48.18 35.03 16.70
N GLU A 270 48.02 35.02 18.02
CA GLU A 270 49.02 35.35 19.04
C GLU A 270 49.52 34.08 19.76
N GLY A 271 50.62 34.19 20.52
CA GLY A 271 51.31 33.05 21.16
C GLY A 271 52.58 32.59 20.43
N GLY A 272 53.22 31.55 20.97
CA GLY A 272 54.52 31.04 20.53
C GLY A 272 54.52 30.44 19.12
N LEU A 273 55.68 30.46 18.46
CA LEU A 273 55.88 29.84 17.15
C LEU A 273 56.29 28.36 17.35
N PRO A 274 55.56 27.38 16.79
CA PRO A 274 55.92 25.96 16.93
C PRO A 274 57.23 25.61 16.20
N LEU A 275 57.92 24.58 16.69
CA LEU A 275 59.17 24.01 16.13
C LEU A 275 60.33 25.03 16.07
N ALA A 276 60.83 25.45 17.24
CA ALA A 276 62.13 26.11 17.31
C ALA A 276 63.26 25.09 17.06
N GLU A 277 63.32 24.01 17.83
CA GLU A 277 64.12 22.80 17.61
C GLU A 277 63.36 21.58 18.19
N PRO A 278 62.81 20.65 17.37
CA PRO A 278 62.12 19.47 17.89
C PRO A 278 63.12 18.45 18.44
N ASP A 279 62.96 18.07 19.72
CA ASP A 279 63.77 17.06 20.37
C ASP A 279 63.50 15.64 19.82
N ALA A 280 64.34 14.69 20.23
CA ALA A 280 64.26 13.30 19.76
C ALA A 280 62.97 12.60 20.23
N ASP A 281 62.47 12.94 21.42
CA ASP A 281 61.27 12.35 22.00
C ASP A 281 60.01 12.76 21.23
N TRP A 282 59.86 14.05 20.91
CA TRP A 282 58.78 14.55 20.07
C TRP A 282 58.77 13.87 18.70
N ARG A 283 59.94 13.70 18.07
CA ARG A 283 60.05 13.01 16.76
C ARG A 283 59.60 11.55 16.85
N GLN A 284 59.93 10.86 17.94
CA GLN A 284 59.50 9.49 18.18
C GLN A 284 57.98 9.40 18.36
N GLN A 285 57.40 10.29 19.17
CA GLN A 285 55.94 10.37 19.38
C GLN A 285 55.19 10.70 18.07
N ALA A 286 55.73 11.62 17.27
CA ALA A 286 55.22 11.99 15.96
C ALA A 286 55.22 10.81 14.97
N ALA A 287 56.31 10.04 14.91
CA ALA A 287 56.41 8.85 14.08
C ALA A 287 55.40 7.76 14.50
N ALA A 288 55.27 7.53 15.82
CA ALA A 288 54.31 6.58 16.37
C ALA A 288 52.85 6.97 16.09
N TRP A 289 52.50 8.25 16.26
CA TRP A 289 51.18 8.77 15.89
C TRP A 289 50.89 8.57 14.40
N ARG A 290 51.88 8.86 13.53
CA ARG A 290 51.70 8.74 12.07
C ARG A 290 51.47 7.30 11.62
N LEU A 291 52.12 6.33 12.27
CA LEU A 291 51.87 4.90 12.02
C LEU A 291 50.41 4.53 12.33
N ARG A 292 49.92 4.88 13.53
CA ARG A 292 48.51 4.65 13.93
C ARG A 292 47.52 5.34 12.98
N ALA A 293 47.84 6.56 12.53
CA ALA A 293 47.01 7.25 11.55
C ALA A 293 46.94 6.51 10.21
N ARG A 294 48.05 5.91 9.72
CA ARG A 294 48.05 5.10 8.49
C ARG A 294 47.24 3.81 8.63
N GLU A 295 47.33 3.15 9.79
CA GLU A 295 46.51 1.97 10.10
C GLU A 295 45.01 2.32 10.09
N ALA A 296 44.65 3.45 10.73
CA ALA A 296 43.29 3.97 10.67
C ALA A 296 42.86 4.29 9.23
N GLU A 297 43.72 4.86 8.39
CA GLU A 297 43.42 5.12 6.97
C GLU A 297 43.12 3.84 6.17
N ALA A 298 43.78 2.73 6.49
CA ALA A 298 43.52 1.44 5.86
C ALA A 298 42.19 0.81 6.33
N GLN A 299 41.87 0.92 7.63
CA GLN A 299 40.70 0.28 8.24
C GLN A 299 39.40 1.12 8.09
N HIS A 300 39.52 2.44 7.93
CA HIS A 300 38.40 3.37 8.09
C HIS A 300 38.14 4.23 6.85
N THR A 301 37.47 3.66 5.84
CA THR A 301 37.34 4.26 4.50
C THR A 301 36.03 5.04 4.22
N ARG A 302 35.12 5.13 5.20
CA ARG A 302 33.77 5.69 5.02
C ARG A 302 33.71 7.22 5.06
N SER A 303 34.67 7.87 5.72
CA SER A 303 34.83 9.31 5.80
C SER A 303 36.15 9.75 5.17
N ARG A 304 36.09 10.77 4.31
CA ARG A 304 37.27 11.37 3.67
C ARG A 304 37.52 12.81 4.10
N ALA A 305 36.81 13.27 5.15
CA ALA A 305 36.86 14.68 5.58
C ALA A 305 38.29 15.14 5.95
N HIS A 306 39.11 14.25 6.50
CA HIS A 306 40.51 14.50 6.87
C HIS A 306 41.44 14.70 5.64
N ARG A 307 41.04 14.22 4.45
CA ARG A 307 41.80 14.34 3.18
C ARG A 307 41.36 15.51 2.31
N LYS A 308 40.37 16.33 2.74
CA LYS A 308 39.87 17.42 1.92
C LYS A 308 41.02 18.42 1.66
N PRO A 309 41.41 18.67 0.39
CA PRO A 309 42.48 19.60 0.06
C PRO A 309 42.21 20.98 0.65
N GLY A 310 43.24 21.59 1.24
CA GLY A 310 43.13 22.90 1.88
C GLY A 310 42.42 22.90 3.25
N SER A 311 41.95 21.76 3.78
CA SER A 311 41.45 21.71 5.16
C SER A 311 42.58 21.88 6.18
N HIS A 312 42.25 22.39 7.37
CA HIS A 312 43.22 22.53 8.47
C HIS A 312 43.87 21.19 8.83
N VAL A 313 43.10 20.11 8.85
CA VAL A 313 43.60 18.75 9.15
C VAL A 313 44.64 18.30 8.11
N ALA A 314 44.31 18.41 6.82
CA ALA A 314 45.22 18.04 5.75
C ALA A 314 46.52 18.86 5.76
N GLN A 315 46.43 20.15 6.13
CA GLN A 315 47.60 21.02 6.29
C GLN A 315 48.52 20.56 7.43
N LEU A 316 47.95 20.25 8.61
CA LEU A 316 48.72 19.76 9.76
C LEU A 316 49.42 18.42 9.45
N TRP A 317 48.75 17.53 8.72
CA TRP A 317 49.30 16.24 8.32
C TRP A 317 50.47 16.39 7.36
N ALA A 318 50.31 17.22 6.33
CA ALA A 318 51.37 17.46 5.34
C ALA A 318 52.62 18.07 5.98
N MET A 319 52.44 19.01 6.92
CA MET A 319 53.55 19.60 7.67
C MET A 319 54.23 18.57 8.60
N LEU A 320 53.48 17.63 9.18
CA LEU A 320 54.06 16.57 10.01
C LEU A 320 54.89 15.60 9.16
N ASP A 321 54.37 15.18 8.01
CA ASP A 321 55.07 14.30 7.07
C ASP A 321 56.36 14.95 6.56
N GLN A 322 56.37 16.26 6.30
CA GLN A 322 57.56 17.04 5.93
C GLN A 322 58.64 16.97 7.03
N VAL A 323 58.26 17.20 8.29
CA VAL A 323 59.20 17.19 9.43
C VAL A 323 59.75 15.79 9.68
N LEU A 324 58.92 14.75 9.58
CA LEU A 324 59.35 13.36 9.72
C LEU A 324 60.30 12.90 8.59
N GLN A 325 60.25 13.55 7.42
CA GLN A 325 61.21 13.35 6.33
C GLN A 325 62.53 14.12 6.51
N GLY A 326 62.71 14.81 7.65
CA GLY A 326 63.91 15.58 7.96
C GLY A 326 63.95 16.97 7.31
N GLN A 327 62.85 17.44 6.73
CA GLN A 327 62.77 18.77 6.10
C GLN A 327 62.32 19.83 7.13
N ALA A 328 63.01 20.96 7.16
CA ALA A 328 62.61 22.09 8.01
C ALA A 328 61.35 22.79 7.46
N LEU A 329 60.48 23.27 8.34
CA LEU A 329 59.34 24.11 7.96
C LEU A 329 59.80 25.55 7.74
N SER A 330 59.38 26.17 6.64
CA SER A 330 59.61 27.60 6.39
C SER A 330 58.91 28.47 7.44
N GLU A 331 59.37 29.71 7.61
CA GLU A 331 58.74 30.64 8.55
C GLU A 331 57.26 30.91 8.24
N ALA A 332 56.89 30.97 6.96
CA ALA A 332 55.50 31.09 6.52
C ALA A 332 54.66 29.86 6.93
N GLN A 333 55.21 28.65 6.79
CA GLN A 333 54.55 27.41 7.24
C GLN A 333 54.41 27.38 8.77
N ARG A 334 55.42 27.82 9.53
CA ARG A 334 55.34 27.92 11.00
C ARG A 334 54.29 28.94 11.48
N ARG A 335 54.20 30.11 10.83
CA ARG A 335 53.13 31.09 11.08
C ARG A 335 51.74 30.52 10.74
N ARG A 336 51.64 29.75 9.66
CA ARG A 336 50.40 29.07 9.26
C ARG A 336 50.01 27.97 10.27
N LEU A 337 50.96 27.17 10.72
CA LEU A 337 50.78 26.16 11.76
C LEU A 337 50.25 26.81 13.04
N ARG A 338 50.89 27.90 13.52
CA ARG A 338 50.41 28.68 14.66
C ARG A 338 48.96 29.14 14.48
N PHE A 339 48.63 29.69 13.31
CA PHE A 339 47.27 30.13 13.00
C PHE A 339 46.24 28.99 13.07
N VAL A 340 46.56 27.82 12.51
CA VAL A 340 45.67 26.66 12.53
C VAL A 340 45.46 26.16 13.96
N LEU A 341 46.52 26.08 14.79
CA LEU A 341 46.42 25.72 16.21
C LEU A 341 45.58 26.73 17.00
N ALA A 342 45.84 28.03 16.80
CA ALA A 342 45.06 29.11 17.42
C ALA A 342 43.57 29.02 17.09
N CYS A 343 43.21 28.65 15.86
CA CYS A 343 41.82 28.42 15.47
C CYS A 343 41.19 27.22 16.19
N GLN A 344 41.91 26.11 16.35
CA GLN A 344 41.41 24.93 17.08
C GLN A 344 41.18 25.25 18.57
N VAL A 345 42.21 25.82 19.21
CA VAL A 345 42.18 26.16 20.64
C VAL A 345 41.10 27.18 20.95
N SER A 346 40.99 28.26 20.16
CA SER A 346 40.00 29.32 20.43
C SER A 346 38.56 28.85 20.22
N ALA A 347 38.35 27.96 19.25
CA ALA A 347 37.02 27.45 18.93
C ALA A 347 36.55 26.36 19.91
N HIS A 348 37.45 25.49 20.38
CA HIS A 348 37.08 24.24 21.05
C HIS A 348 37.75 24.02 22.42
N GLY A 349 38.72 24.86 22.81
CA GLY A 349 39.59 24.65 23.97
C GLY A 349 40.82 23.81 23.62
N VAL A 350 41.80 23.73 24.53
CA VAL A 350 42.95 22.83 24.37
C VAL A 350 42.48 21.39 24.55
N PRO A 351 42.88 20.44 23.69
CA PRO A 351 42.52 19.05 23.92
C PRO A 351 43.03 18.56 25.28
N GLY A 352 42.15 17.93 26.08
CA GLY A 352 42.45 17.57 27.47
C GLY A 352 41.80 18.50 28.52
N ASP A 353 41.38 19.70 28.13
CA ASP A 353 40.69 20.62 29.04
C ASP A 353 39.20 20.31 29.16
N ALA A 354 38.57 20.74 30.27
CA ALA A 354 37.15 20.54 30.54
C ALA A 354 36.23 21.07 29.42
N ARG A 355 36.56 22.23 28.82
CA ARG A 355 35.81 22.83 27.70
C ARG A 355 35.85 21.93 26.45
N HIS A 356 37.02 21.38 26.14
CA HIS A 356 37.19 20.49 24.99
C HIS A 356 36.53 19.13 25.23
N HIS A 357 36.64 18.58 26.44
CA HIS A 357 35.94 17.36 26.82
C HIS A 357 34.42 17.50 26.69
N THR A 358 33.85 18.62 27.15
CA THR A 358 32.42 18.92 27.03
C THR A 358 32.00 19.00 25.56
N TRP A 359 32.79 19.69 24.73
CA TRP A 359 32.52 19.78 23.30
C TRP A 359 32.58 18.42 22.58
N ARG A 360 33.58 17.58 22.89
CA ARG A 360 33.68 16.22 22.34
C ARG A 360 32.56 15.32 22.84
N ALA A 361 32.16 15.42 24.10
CA ALA A 361 31.02 14.70 24.64
C ALA A 361 29.72 15.07 23.90
N ALA A 362 29.48 16.36 23.66
CA ALA A 362 28.32 16.82 22.88
C ALA A 362 28.33 16.28 21.44
N GLN A 363 29.50 16.15 20.81
CA GLN A 363 29.62 15.57 19.47
C GLN A 363 29.39 14.06 19.43
N ARG A 364 29.95 13.32 20.40
CA ARG A 364 29.72 11.88 20.53
C ARG A 364 28.24 11.58 20.79
N ALA A 365 27.59 12.37 21.65
CA ALA A 365 26.16 12.26 21.92
C ALA A 365 25.28 12.40 20.67
N GLN A 366 25.72 13.12 19.63
CA GLN A 366 24.99 13.21 18.35
C GLN A 366 25.04 11.92 17.52
N THR A 367 26.12 11.14 17.64
CA THR A 367 26.31 9.89 16.90
C THR A 367 25.96 8.64 17.69
N ASP A 368 26.05 8.71 19.01
CA ASP A 368 25.72 7.64 19.97
C ASP A 368 24.22 7.61 20.24
N THR A 369 23.47 7.72 19.14
CA THR A 369 22.01 7.68 19.13
C THR A 369 21.53 6.33 18.63
N VAL A 370 20.23 6.11 18.76
CA VAL A 370 19.55 4.91 18.32
C VAL A 370 19.62 4.79 16.79
N TRP A 371 20.22 3.70 16.29
CA TRP A 371 20.26 3.45 14.85
C TRP A 371 19.04 2.65 14.40
N ARG A 372 18.27 3.20 13.46
CA ARG A 372 17.05 2.55 12.94
C ARG A 372 17.29 1.14 12.39
N ALA A 373 18.47 0.87 11.82
CA ALA A 373 18.82 -0.45 11.31
C ALA A 373 19.01 -1.47 12.45
N HIS A 374 19.65 -1.08 13.55
CA HIS A 374 19.84 -1.93 14.73
C HIS A 374 18.51 -2.33 15.34
N TRP A 375 17.60 -1.36 15.47
CA TRP A 375 16.21 -1.64 15.82
C TRP A 375 15.54 -2.63 14.84
N ALA A 376 15.74 -2.45 13.54
CA ALA A 376 15.10 -3.32 12.56
C ALA A 376 15.58 -4.78 12.69
N TYR A 377 16.87 -5.00 12.95
CA TYR A 377 17.43 -6.33 13.19
C TYR A 377 16.89 -6.96 14.47
N ALA A 378 16.87 -6.21 15.58
CA ALA A 378 16.29 -6.67 16.85
C ALA A 378 14.81 -7.07 16.68
N LEU A 379 14.01 -6.24 16.01
CA LEU A 379 12.60 -6.53 15.74
C LEU A 379 12.41 -7.73 14.82
N ALA A 380 13.27 -7.92 13.82
CA ALA A 380 13.23 -9.10 12.95
C ALA A 380 13.51 -10.38 13.76
N ALA A 381 14.48 -10.34 14.67
CA ALA A 381 14.78 -11.43 15.58
C ALA A 381 13.62 -11.72 16.55
N ARG A 382 12.99 -10.69 17.12
CA ARG A 382 11.80 -10.84 17.98
C ARG A 382 10.65 -11.52 17.25
N VAL A 383 10.33 -11.05 16.04
CA VAL A 383 9.28 -11.66 15.23
C VAL A 383 9.64 -13.13 15.00
N GLN A 384 10.85 -13.41 14.49
CA GLN A 384 11.32 -14.79 14.25
C GLN A 384 11.26 -15.70 15.49
N ALA A 385 11.53 -15.17 16.69
CA ALA A 385 11.51 -15.91 17.94
C ALA A 385 10.10 -16.33 18.40
N GLN A 386 9.06 -15.59 17.99
CA GLN A 386 7.67 -15.96 18.31
C GLN A 386 7.18 -17.21 17.55
N GLY A 387 7.87 -17.63 16.50
CA GLY A 387 7.61 -18.91 15.84
C GLY A 387 7.97 -18.92 14.36
N PRO A 388 7.97 -20.11 13.72
CA PRO A 388 8.10 -20.21 12.28
C PRO A 388 6.83 -19.68 11.61
N TYR A 389 6.97 -18.62 10.82
CA TYR A 389 5.89 -18.12 9.96
C TYR A 389 6.01 -18.73 8.59
N ALA A 390 4.92 -19.33 8.11
CA ALA A 390 4.80 -19.75 6.73
C ALA A 390 4.25 -18.60 5.86
N LEU A 391 4.14 -18.86 4.56
CA LEU A 391 3.64 -17.90 3.59
C LEU A 391 2.23 -17.40 3.99
N GLY A 392 2.08 -16.08 4.08
CA GLY A 392 0.80 -15.43 4.37
C GLY A 392 0.43 -15.35 5.86
N ASP A 393 1.21 -15.96 6.75
CA ASP A 393 0.92 -15.93 8.19
C ASP A 393 1.09 -14.52 8.76
N GLY A 394 0.15 -14.11 9.61
CA GLY A 394 0.23 -12.88 10.40
C GLY A 394 0.95 -13.07 11.73
N LEU A 395 1.31 -11.96 12.37
CA LEU A 395 1.89 -11.87 13.70
C LEU A 395 0.78 -11.92 14.76
N PRO A 396 0.66 -13.00 15.55
CA PRO A 396 -0.39 -13.11 16.57
C PRO A 396 -0.16 -12.14 17.73
N ASP A 397 1.06 -12.07 18.26
CA ASP A 397 1.42 -11.23 19.40
C ASP A 397 2.20 -9.98 18.97
N LEU A 398 1.41 -8.95 18.62
CA LEU A 398 1.96 -7.65 18.26
C LEU A 398 2.55 -6.93 19.48
N ASP A 399 1.99 -7.11 20.67
CA ASP A 399 2.35 -6.33 21.85
C ASP A 399 3.76 -6.67 22.33
N THR A 400 4.10 -7.96 22.38
CA THR A 400 5.48 -8.41 22.66
C THR A 400 6.47 -7.86 21.63
N ALA A 401 6.10 -7.82 20.35
CA ALA A 401 6.96 -7.25 19.32
C ALA A 401 7.18 -5.73 19.47
N LEU A 402 6.24 -5.01 20.11
CA LEU A 402 6.27 -3.55 20.26
C LEU A 402 6.84 -3.06 21.61
N GLN A 403 7.28 -3.96 22.49
CA GLN A 403 7.92 -3.61 23.76
C GLN A 403 9.20 -2.79 23.57
N ALA A 404 9.62 -2.07 24.62
CA ALA A 404 10.90 -1.36 24.63
C ALA A 404 12.09 -2.33 24.50
N ALA A 405 13.27 -1.81 24.15
CA ALA A 405 14.49 -2.60 23.99
C ALA A 405 14.90 -3.25 25.31
N THR A 406 15.26 -4.54 25.27
CA THR A 406 15.69 -5.28 26.46
C THR A 406 17.20 -5.12 26.71
N ALA A 407 17.65 -5.45 27.92
CA ALA A 407 19.08 -5.48 28.25
C ALA A 407 19.89 -6.39 27.29
N GLN A 408 19.34 -7.53 26.91
CA GLN A 408 19.99 -8.47 25.98
C GLN A 408 20.17 -7.86 24.59
N GLU A 409 19.15 -7.15 24.08
CA GLU A 409 19.24 -6.49 22.78
C GLU A 409 20.24 -5.33 22.79
N ALA A 410 20.35 -4.62 23.91
CA ALA A 410 21.35 -3.58 24.09
C ALA A 410 22.78 -4.13 24.06
N GLN A 411 22.98 -5.34 24.60
CA GLN A 411 24.27 -6.04 24.50
C GLN A 411 24.57 -6.51 23.07
N GLN A 412 23.55 -6.98 22.33
CA GLN A 412 23.71 -7.48 20.96
C GLN A 412 23.83 -6.36 19.91
N HIS A 413 23.29 -5.19 20.20
CA HIS A 413 23.21 -4.07 19.27
C HIS A 413 23.71 -2.77 19.91
N ALA A 414 24.98 -2.44 19.68
CA ALA A 414 25.67 -1.29 20.28
C ALA A 414 24.94 0.08 20.16
N HIS A 415 24.13 0.28 19.12
CA HIS A 415 23.35 1.51 18.89
C HIS A 415 21.85 1.35 19.24
N LEU A 416 21.55 0.53 20.25
CA LEU A 416 20.19 0.29 20.75
C LEU A 416 20.21 0.18 22.29
N PRO A 417 20.15 1.30 23.03
CA PRO A 417 20.12 1.25 24.50
C PRO A 417 18.85 0.57 25.04
N GLU A 418 18.96 -0.04 26.22
CA GLU A 418 17.82 -0.61 26.95
C GLU A 418 16.74 0.46 27.22
N GLY A 419 15.47 0.05 27.25
CA GLY A 419 14.34 0.95 27.51
C GLY A 419 13.98 1.86 26.33
N THR A 420 14.76 1.83 25.23
CA THR A 420 14.39 2.56 24.00
C THR A 420 13.03 2.07 23.50
N VAL A 421 12.14 2.98 23.13
CA VAL A 421 10.85 2.64 22.51
C VAL A 421 10.99 2.42 21.00
N VAL A 422 10.15 1.53 20.45
CA VAL A 422 10.17 1.20 19.02
C VAL A 422 9.92 2.42 18.15
N TRP A 423 10.80 2.64 17.18
CA TRP A 423 10.73 3.77 16.25
C TRP A 423 9.35 3.82 15.53
N PRO A 424 8.67 4.98 15.42
CA PRO A 424 7.29 5.06 14.90
C PRO A 424 7.07 4.44 13.52
N SER A 425 8.04 4.62 12.61
CA SER A 425 8.00 4.04 11.26
C SER A 425 8.14 2.51 11.26
N LEU A 426 8.89 1.93 12.20
CA LEU A 426 9.03 0.47 12.39
C LEU A 426 7.79 -0.09 13.10
N ARG A 427 7.28 0.60 14.13
CA ARG A 427 5.99 0.28 14.75
C ARG A 427 4.88 0.18 13.71
N ARG A 428 4.76 1.18 12.82
CA ARG A 428 3.79 1.15 11.72
C ARG A 428 3.99 -0.03 10.76
N LYS A 429 5.23 -0.49 10.52
CA LYS A 429 5.50 -1.68 9.69
C LYS A 429 5.02 -2.96 10.39
N LEU A 430 5.37 -3.15 11.66
CA LEU A 430 4.96 -4.31 12.46
C LEU A 430 3.45 -4.41 12.62
N ARG A 431 2.76 -3.29 12.88
CA ARG A 431 1.30 -3.26 13.02
C ARG A 431 0.57 -3.84 11.81
N ARG A 432 1.14 -3.77 10.60
CA ARG A 432 0.52 -4.34 9.39
C ARG A 432 0.57 -5.86 9.34
N ALA A 433 1.45 -6.49 10.10
CA ALA A 433 1.49 -7.94 10.23
C ALA A 433 0.50 -8.47 11.27
N HIS A 434 -0.10 -7.62 12.11
CA HIS A 434 -1.00 -8.07 13.16
C HIS A 434 -2.13 -8.94 12.63
N LEU A 435 -2.26 -10.14 13.20
CA LEU A 435 -3.31 -11.10 12.88
C LEU A 435 -4.54 -10.80 13.72
N ALA A 436 -5.63 -10.33 13.12
CA ALA A 436 -6.86 -9.99 13.84
C ALA A 436 -8.09 -10.12 12.92
N THR A 437 -9.28 -9.93 13.48
CA THR A 437 -10.51 -9.83 12.67
C THR A 437 -10.53 -8.50 11.90
N VAL A 438 -11.26 -8.45 10.77
CA VAL A 438 -11.37 -7.23 9.97
C VAL A 438 -11.86 -6.02 10.78
N PRO A 439 -12.91 -6.11 11.64
CA PRO A 439 -13.33 -5.00 12.49
C PRO A 439 -12.24 -4.51 13.45
N GLN A 440 -11.49 -5.42 14.07
CA GLN A 440 -10.37 -5.07 14.96
C GLN A 440 -9.26 -4.32 14.21
N LEU A 441 -8.92 -4.74 12.99
CA LEU A 441 -7.92 -4.04 12.17
C LEU A 441 -8.37 -2.64 11.74
N VAL A 442 -9.66 -2.45 11.47
CA VAL A 442 -10.24 -1.14 11.16
C VAL A 442 -10.24 -0.24 12.40
N GLN A 443 -10.71 -0.75 13.55
CA GLN A 443 -10.71 -0.01 14.81
C GLN A 443 -9.29 0.40 15.24
N ALA A 444 -8.29 -0.47 15.01
CA ALA A 444 -6.90 -0.14 15.26
C ALA A 444 -6.33 0.89 14.26
N GLY A 445 -7.02 1.23 13.17
CA GLY A 445 -6.50 2.10 12.11
C GLY A 445 -5.40 1.45 11.25
N ILE A 446 -5.30 0.12 11.25
CA ILE A 446 -4.39 -0.64 10.38
C ILE A 446 -4.93 -0.71 8.95
N VAL A 447 -6.26 -0.71 8.81
CA VAL A 447 -6.99 -0.57 7.53
C VAL A 447 -7.46 0.88 7.40
N PRO A 448 -6.72 1.75 6.67
CA PRO A 448 -7.02 3.17 6.62
C PRO A 448 -8.03 3.58 5.53
N SER A 449 -8.41 2.67 4.63
CA SER A 449 -9.35 2.97 3.53
C SER A 449 -10.17 1.76 3.08
N SER A 450 -11.22 2.00 2.31
CA SER A 450 -12.07 0.95 1.72
C SER A 450 -11.32 0.11 0.67
N GLU A 451 -10.31 0.66 -0.01
CA GLU A 451 -9.41 -0.11 -0.89
C GLU A 451 -8.53 -1.06 -0.09
N VAL A 452 -8.03 -0.64 1.06
CA VAL A 452 -7.26 -1.53 1.94
C VAL A 452 -8.17 -2.59 2.58
N LEU A 453 -9.40 -2.23 2.93
CA LEU A 453 -10.43 -3.17 3.38
C LEU A 453 -10.65 -4.29 2.34
N ALA A 454 -10.77 -3.93 1.06
CA ALA A 454 -10.91 -4.89 -0.03
C ALA A 454 -9.73 -5.87 -0.14
N SER A 455 -8.53 -5.50 0.33
CA SER A 455 -7.38 -6.39 0.30
C SER A 455 -7.37 -7.45 1.41
N VAL A 456 -8.16 -7.26 2.48
CA VAL A 456 -8.21 -8.17 3.63
C VAL A 456 -9.51 -8.99 3.69
N LEU A 457 -10.60 -8.50 3.09
CA LEU A 457 -11.88 -9.22 2.97
C LEU A 457 -11.79 -10.60 2.29
N PRO A 458 -10.91 -10.88 1.30
CA PRO A 458 -10.79 -12.23 0.75
C PRO A 458 -10.55 -13.30 1.82
N GLY A 459 -9.91 -12.94 2.94
CA GLY A 459 -9.71 -13.86 4.05
C GLY A 459 -11.02 -14.32 4.68
N THR A 460 -11.94 -13.39 4.94
CA THR A 460 -13.27 -13.67 5.53
C THR A 460 -14.24 -14.26 4.52
N THR A 461 -14.27 -13.76 3.28
CA THR A 461 -15.08 -14.35 2.19
C THR A 461 -14.67 -15.80 1.93
N GLY A 462 -13.36 -16.09 1.96
CA GLY A 462 -12.84 -17.45 1.83
C GLY A 462 -13.23 -18.35 2.99
N ALA A 463 -13.27 -17.82 4.22
CA ALA A 463 -13.76 -18.56 5.39
C ALA A 463 -15.24 -18.93 5.24
N GLN A 464 -16.04 -18.06 4.63
CA GLN A 464 -17.46 -18.33 4.38
C GLN A 464 -17.67 -19.39 3.30
N LEU A 465 -16.92 -19.30 2.20
CA LEU A 465 -16.88 -20.34 1.18
C LEU A 465 -16.47 -21.68 1.77
N ALA A 466 -15.47 -21.71 2.63
CA ALA A 466 -15.00 -22.92 3.29
C ALA A 466 -16.10 -23.62 4.11
N ARG A 467 -17.10 -22.89 4.62
CA ARG A 467 -18.23 -23.49 5.38
C ARG A 467 -19.20 -24.28 4.52
N THR A 468 -19.18 -24.12 3.20
CA THR A 468 -20.01 -24.94 2.31
C THR A 468 -19.44 -26.34 2.08
N MET A 469 -18.23 -26.60 2.59
CA MET A 469 -17.52 -27.85 2.38
C MET A 469 -17.89 -28.88 3.45
N PRO A 470 -17.96 -30.17 3.09
CA PRO A 470 -18.43 -31.22 4.00
C PRO A 470 -17.42 -31.58 5.10
N ASP A 471 -16.13 -31.34 4.87
CA ASP A 471 -15.05 -31.73 5.78
C ASP A 471 -14.04 -30.59 5.99
N ALA A 472 -13.29 -30.66 7.10
CA ALA A 472 -12.35 -29.60 7.49
C ALA A 472 -11.16 -29.47 6.52
N ALA A 473 -10.73 -30.54 5.85
CA ALA A 473 -9.61 -30.49 4.93
C ALA A 473 -9.99 -29.78 3.63
N SER A 474 -11.14 -30.11 3.06
CA SER A 474 -11.66 -29.46 1.85
C SER A 474 -12.12 -28.01 2.12
N ALA A 475 -12.65 -27.73 3.32
CA ALA A 475 -12.89 -26.36 3.79
C ALA A 475 -11.61 -25.51 3.78
N ARG A 476 -10.52 -26.02 4.38
CA ARG A 476 -9.20 -25.37 4.36
C ARG A 476 -8.70 -25.17 2.93
N LEU A 477 -8.79 -26.20 2.09
CA LEU A 477 -8.36 -26.14 0.69
C LEU A 477 -9.09 -25.06 -0.11
N LEU A 478 -10.43 -25.02 -0.02
CA LEU A 478 -11.24 -24.03 -0.74
C LEU A 478 -10.94 -22.60 -0.26
N GLY A 479 -10.83 -22.39 1.05
CA GLY A 479 -10.49 -21.10 1.63
C GLY A 479 -9.11 -20.58 1.19
N ALA A 480 -8.12 -21.47 1.14
CA ALA A 480 -6.78 -21.13 0.66
C ALA A 480 -6.76 -20.82 -0.85
N LEU A 481 -7.45 -21.63 -1.66
CA LEU A 481 -7.61 -21.40 -3.10
C LEU A 481 -8.29 -20.05 -3.39
N TRP A 482 -9.33 -19.69 -2.64
CA TRP A 482 -10.00 -18.39 -2.79
C TRP A 482 -9.04 -17.23 -2.51
N ARG A 483 -8.32 -17.28 -1.38
CA ARG A 483 -7.34 -16.24 -1.02
C ARG A 483 -6.26 -16.09 -2.09
N ALA A 484 -5.70 -17.21 -2.56
CA ALA A 484 -4.69 -17.21 -3.61
C ALA A 484 -5.23 -16.63 -4.93
N PHE A 485 -6.47 -16.99 -5.30
CA PHE A 485 -7.14 -16.48 -6.49
C PHE A 485 -7.36 -14.96 -6.44
N ARG A 486 -7.79 -14.44 -5.29
CA ARG A 486 -8.04 -12.99 -5.10
C ARG A 486 -6.76 -12.18 -4.96
N GLY A 487 -5.64 -12.80 -4.60
CA GLY A 487 -4.32 -12.18 -4.61
C GLY A 487 -3.74 -11.91 -5.99
N ARG A 488 -4.39 -12.40 -7.06
CA ARG A 488 -3.93 -12.23 -8.44
C ARG A 488 -4.23 -10.83 -8.96
N ARG A 489 -3.33 -10.35 -9.83
CA ARG A 489 -3.52 -9.07 -10.51
C ARG A 489 -4.42 -9.27 -11.73
N SER A 490 -5.36 -8.36 -11.94
CA SER A 490 -6.22 -8.34 -13.12
C SER A 490 -5.45 -7.93 -14.37
N VAL A 491 -5.68 -8.63 -15.48
CA VAL A 491 -5.18 -8.26 -16.81
C VAL A 491 -6.02 -7.12 -17.40
N LEU A 492 -5.45 -6.28 -18.25
CA LEU A 492 -6.20 -5.31 -19.04
C LEU A 492 -7.00 -6.06 -20.12
N LEU A 493 -8.33 -5.96 -20.07
CA LEU A 493 -9.24 -6.56 -21.04
C LEU A 493 -9.90 -5.49 -21.89
N LEU A 494 -10.07 -5.78 -23.17
CA LEU A 494 -10.74 -4.95 -24.16
C LEU A 494 -11.88 -5.75 -24.80
N ASN A 495 -12.70 -5.11 -25.64
CA ASN A 495 -13.73 -5.79 -26.45
C ASN A 495 -14.75 -6.60 -25.62
N HIS A 496 -15.10 -6.13 -24.42
CA HIS A 496 -16.02 -6.80 -23.49
C HIS A 496 -15.57 -8.20 -23.03
N GLU A 497 -14.27 -8.53 -23.14
CA GLU A 497 -13.75 -9.76 -22.56
C GLU A 497 -13.87 -9.75 -21.02
N SER A 498 -14.06 -10.94 -20.43
CA SER A 498 -14.20 -11.10 -18.98
C SER A 498 -13.03 -11.87 -18.37
N GLN A 499 -12.62 -11.48 -17.16
CA GLN A 499 -11.58 -12.19 -16.41
C GLN A 499 -12.02 -13.62 -16.10
N VAL A 500 -11.05 -14.53 -15.96
CA VAL A 500 -11.32 -15.87 -15.43
C VAL A 500 -11.91 -15.77 -14.03
N ARG A 501 -13.01 -16.47 -13.81
CA ARG A 501 -13.75 -16.55 -12.54
C ARG A 501 -13.24 -17.70 -11.69
N PHE A 502 -13.54 -17.67 -10.40
CA PHE A 502 -13.03 -18.66 -9.45
C PHE A 502 -13.51 -20.08 -9.76
N HIS A 503 -14.80 -20.22 -10.04
CA HIS A 503 -15.45 -21.49 -10.40
C HIS A 503 -15.05 -22.01 -11.79
N GLU A 504 -14.29 -21.25 -12.59
CA GLU A 504 -13.81 -21.68 -13.91
C GLU A 504 -12.42 -22.35 -13.82
N LEU A 505 -11.76 -22.30 -12.67
CA LEU A 505 -10.50 -23.04 -12.48
C LEU A 505 -10.78 -24.54 -12.51
N PRO A 506 -10.05 -25.35 -13.31
CA PRO A 506 -10.36 -26.77 -13.47
C PRO A 506 -10.45 -27.55 -12.16
N TRP A 507 -9.53 -27.32 -11.22
CA TRP A 507 -9.52 -27.97 -9.92
C TRP A 507 -10.61 -27.44 -8.98
N VAL A 508 -10.90 -26.13 -8.98
CA VAL A 508 -12.00 -25.57 -8.16
C VAL A 508 -13.34 -26.09 -8.64
N LEU A 509 -13.55 -26.13 -9.96
CA LEU A 509 -14.76 -26.66 -10.58
C LEU A 509 -15.00 -28.10 -10.12
N ARG A 510 -13.98 -28.97 -10.20
CA ARG A 510 -14.10 -30.37 -9.75
C ARG A 510 -14.31 -30.48 -8.24
N LEU A 511 -13.56 -29.72 -7.45
CA LEU A 511 -13.71 -29.70 -6.00
C LEU A 511 -15.15 -29.33 -5.61
N GLN A 512 -15.70 -28.26 -6.18
CA GLN A 512 -17.07 -27.83 -5.88
C GLN A 512 -18.12 -28.79 -6.43
N GLN A 513 -17.93 -29.36 -7.63
CA GLN A 513 -18.87 -30.35 -8.20
C GLN A 513 -19.05 -31.59 -7.32
N HIS A 514 -17.98 -32.04 -6.67
CA HIS A 514 -17.98 -33.26 -5.87
C HIS A 514 -18.16 -33.00 -4.37
N ALA A 515 -17.80 -31.82 -3.88
CA ALA A 515 -17.98 -31.46 -2.48
C ALA A 515 -19.35 -30.84 -2.18
N CYS A 516 -19.94 -30.12 -3.15
CA CYS A 516 -21.28 -29.56 -3.00
C CYS A 516 -22.30 -30.57 -3.53
N VAL A 517 -23.05 -31.23 -2.65
CA VAL A 517 -24.17 -32.08 -3.08
C VAL A 517 -25.26 -31.18 -3.70
N PRO A 518 -25.69 -31.42 -4.96
CA PRO A 518 -26.81 -30.68 -5.54
C PRO A 518 -28.09 -30.98 -4.76
N ALA A 519 -28.87 -29.94 -4.45
CA ALA A 519 -30.15 -30.04 -3.73
C ALA A 519 -31.20 -30.96 -4.38
N THR A 520 -30.96 -31.41 -5.62
CA THR A 520 -31.87 -32.21 -6.42
C THR A 520 -31.65 -33.73 -6.34
N ALA A 521 -30.56 -34.21 -5.73
CA ALA A 521 -30.32 -35.64 -5.53
C ALA A 521 -30.81 -36.12 -4.15
N ALA A 522 -32.10 -35.91 -3.86
CA ALA A 522 -32.74 -36.44 -2.67
C ALA A 522 -33.27 -37.86 -2.96
N GLY A 523 -32.43 -38.86 -2.75
CA GLY A 523 -32.84 -40.25 -2.61
C GLY A 523 -32.57 -40.70 -1.18
N THR A 524 -33.60 -41.28 -0.54
CA THR A 524 -33.70 -41.81 0.84
C THR A 524 -34.19 -40.83 1.92
N GLU A 525 -35.42 -41.13 2.38
CA GLU A 525 -36.23 -40.44 3.38
C GLU A 525 -35.62 -40.64 4.77
N GLY A 526 -35.04 -39.58 5.32
CA GLY A 526 -34.51 -39.53 6.69
C GLY A 526 -33.42 -38.48 6.89
N ASP A 527 -32.55 -38.30 5.89
CA ASP A 527 -31.35 -37.44 5.98
C ASP A 527 -31.50 -36.08 5.28
N SER A 528 -32.69 -35.84 4.72
CA SER A 528 -33.02 -34.68 3.89
C SER A 528 -33.34 -33.43 4.73
N ALA A 529 -33.94 -33.56 5.92
CA ALA A 529 -34.35 -32.39 6.71
C ALA A 529 -33.16 -31.56 7.25
N HIS A 530 -32.09 -32.21 7.72
CA HIS A 530 -30.90 -31.53 8.26
C HIS A 530 -30.01 -30.87 7.18
N ARG A 531 -30.05 -31.35 5.94
CA ARG A 531 -29.15 -30.91 4.87
C ARG A 531 -29.64 -29.66 4.15
N TRP A 532 -30.96 -29.48 4.04
CA TRP A 532 -31.58 -28.24 3.53
C TRP A 532 -31.38 -27.05 4.47
N ASP A 533 -31.29 -27.31 5.78
CA ASP A 533 -31.01 -26.31 6.83
C ASP A 533 -29.60 -25.70 6.67
N MET A 534 -28.58 -26.53 6.44
CA MET A 534 -27.18 -26.07 6.29
C MET A 534 -26.93 -25.20 5.05
N ALA A 535 -27.52 -25.54 3.91
CA ALA A 535 -27.39 -24.72 2.70
C ALA A 535 -28.13 -23.38 2.83
N GLY A 536 -29.29 -23.36 3.48
CA GLY A 536 -30.02 -22.14 3.82
C GLY A 536 -29.24 -21.27 4.81
N LEU A 537 -28.68 -21.88 5.86
CA LEU A 537 -27.83 -21.22 6.85
C LEU A 537 -26.59 -20.59 6.19
N ALA A 538 -25.89 -21.30 5.32
CA ALA A 538 -24.72 -20.79 4.61
C ALA A 538 -25.05 -19.56 3.74
N ARG A 539 -26.19 -19.59 3.02
CA ARG A 539 -26.67 -18.42 2.24
C ARG A 539 -27.02 -17.25 3.16
N SER A 540 -27.72 -17.51 4.26
CA SER A 540 -28.09 -16.46 5.23
C SER A 540 -26.86 -15.80 5.86
N GLN A 541 -25.83 -16.58 6.19
CA GLN A 541 -24.56 -16.08 6.71
C GLN A 541 -23.78 -15.28 5.67
N ALA A 542 -23.79 -15.71 4.39
CA ALA A 542 -23.15 -14.94 3.30
C ALA A 542 -23.82 -13.57 3.12
N LEU A 543 -25.16 -13.51 3.19
CA LEU A 543 -25.90 -12.25 3.17
C LEU A 543 -25.64 -11.40 4.43
N ALA A 544 -25.52 -12.00 5.61
CA ALA A 544 -25.17 -11.28 6.83
C ALA A 544 -23.76 -10.69 6.78
N GLN A 545 -22.79 -11.42 6.21
CA GLN A 545 -21.44 -10.91 5.98
C GLN A 545 -21.40 -9.81 4.92
N LEU A 546 -22.21 -9.93 3.86
CA LEU A 546 -22.38 -8.88 2.86
C LEU A 546 -22.90 -7.59 3.52
N ASP A 547 -23.94 -7.68 4.35
CA ASP A 547 -24.47 -6.56 5.12
C ASP A 547 -23.38 -5.95 6.03
N ALA A 548 -22.71 -6.78 6.82
CA ALA A 548 -21.65 -6.33 7.74
C ALA A 548 -20.48 -5.64 7.01
N ALA A 549 -20.01 -6.20 5.89
CA ALA A 549 -18.90 -5.64 5.12
C ALA A 549 -19.27 -4.30 4.46
N ALA A 550 -20.48 -4.21 3.87
CA ALA A 550 -20.96 -2.99 3.25
C ALA A 550 -21.20 -1.88 4.29
N ARG A 551 -21.81 -2.20 5.44
CA ARG A 551 -21.99 -1.28 6.57
C ARG A 551 -20.66 -0.81 7.15
N LEU A 552 -19.70 -1.72 7.33
CA LEU A 552 -18.37 -1.37 7.84
C LEU A 552 -17.68 -0.38 6.89
N ALA A 553 -17.74 -0.62 5.58
CA ALA A 553 -17.16 0.27 4.58
C ALA A 553 -17.79 1.67 4.61
N LEU A 554 -19.12 1.76 4.67
CA LEU A 554 -19.86 3.03 4.67
C LEU A 554 -19.71 3.81 5.98
N THR A 555 -19.64 3.12 7.12
CA THR A 555 -19.52 3.77 8.44
C THR A 555 -18.10 4.22 8.75
N GLN A 556 -17.09 3.45 8.34
CA GLN A 556 -15.68 3.73 8.65
C GLN A 556 -14.99 4.57 7.56
N PHE A 557 -15.45 4.47 6.32
CA PHE A 557 -14.94 5.20 5.17
C PHE A 557 -16.06 5.96 4.41
N PRO A 558 -16.88 6.77 5.09
CA PRO A 558 -18.06 7.41 4.50
C PRO A 558 -17.74 8.35 3.33
N GLN A 559 -16.49 8.83 3.22
CA GLN A 559 -16.05 9.69 2.13
C GLN A 559 -15.73 8.95 0.81
N SER A 560 -15.71 7.62 0.82
CA SER A 560 -15.34 6.80 -0.34
C SER A 560 -16.54 6.00 -0.84
N ALA A 561 -16.72 5.93 -2.15
CA ALA A 561 -17.60 4.93 -2.74
C ALA A 561 -16.98 3.53 -2.59
N PHE A 562 -17.72 2.48 -2.94
CA PHE A 562 -17.16 1.14 -2.98
C PHE A 562 -16.15 1.05 -4.15
N PRO A 563 -14.83 0.92 -3.89
CA PRO A 563 -13.88 0.75 -4.97
C PRO A 563 -14.07 -0.62 -5.64
N ASN A 564 -13.69 -0.75 -6.92
CA ASN A 564 -13.90 -2.00 -7.68
C ASN A 564 -13.42 -3.28 -6.96
N PRO A 565 -12.24 -3.32 -6.30
CA PRO A 565 -11.83 -4.49 -5.54
C PRO A 565 -12.80 -4.86 -4.40
N LEU A 566 -13.38 -3.86 -3.73
CA LEU A 566 -14.39 -4.08 -2.69
C LEU A 566 -15.68 -4.61 -3.30
N LEU A 567 -16.14 -3.99 -4.39
CA LEU A 567 -17.34 -4.41 -5.13
C LEU A 567 -17.27 -5.88 -5.55
N TRP A 568 -16.11 -6.36 -5.98
CA TRP A 568 -15.93 -7.77 -6.34
C TRP A 568 -16.03 -8.74 -5.16
N GLU A 569 -15.70 -8.32 -3.94
CA GLU A 569 -15.93 -9.15 -2.73
C GLU A 569 -17.41 -9.12 -2.33
N LEU A 570 -18.05 -7.93 -2.37
CA LEU A 570 -19.47 -7.80 -2.08
C LEU A 570 -20.32 -8.61 -3.09
N ARG A 571 -19.97 -8.58 -4.38
CA ARG A 571 -20.59 -9.41 -5.42
C ARG A 571 -20.44 -10.90 -5.10
N ALA A 572 -19.25 -11.34 -4.70
CA ALA A 572 -19.02 -12.75 -4.38
C ALA A 572 -19.88 -13.22 -3.19
N LEU A 573 -19.99 -12.41 -2.13
CA LEU A 573 -20.87 -12.70 -0.99
C LEU A 573 -22.36 -12.70 -1.38
N ALA A 574 -22.77 -11.78 -2.26
CA ALA A 574 -24.14 -11.73 -2.78
C ALA A 574 -24.49 -12.99 -3.59
N GLU A 575 -23.61 -13.39 -4.51
CA GLU A 575 -23.77 -14.60 -5.32
C GLU A 575 -23.87 -15.85 -4.44
N GLN A 576 -23.03 -15.96 -3.40
CA GLN A 576 -23.11 -17.03 -2.39
C GLN A 576 -24.43 -17.01 -1.61
N GLY A 577 -24.98 -15.81 -1.37
CA GLY A 577 -26.30 -15.61 -0.79
C GLY A 577 -27.47 -15.87 -1.74
N GLY A 578 -27.21 -16.24 -3.01
CA GLY A 578 -28.23 -16.41 -4.03
C GLY A 578 -28.82 -15.10 -4.57
N TRP A 579 -28.08 -13.99 -4.48
CA TRP A 579 -28.51 -12.67 -4.91
C TRP A 579 -27.55 -12.07 -5.95
N GLN A 580 -28.06 -11.63 -7.10
CA GLN A 580 -27.25 -11.11 -8.20
C GLN A 580 -27.77 -9.74 -8.67
N PRO A 581 -27.58 -8.67 -7.89
CA PRO A 581 -27.95 -7.34 -8.33
C PRO A 581 -27.00 -6.89 -9.48
N PRO A 582 -27.43 -5.94 -10.32
CA PRO A 582 -26.63 -5.40 -11.42
C PRO A 582 -25.48 -4.53 -10.91
N TRP A 583 -24.41 -5.14 -10.39
CA TRP A 583 -23.28 -4.38 -9.83
C TRP A 583 -22.60 -3.50 -10.88
N VAL A 584 -22.46 -2.21 -10.57
CA VAL A 584 -21.86 -1.15 -11.39
C VAL A 584 -20.47 -0.80 -10.88
N GLU A 585 -19.47 -0.81 -11.76
CA GLU A 585 -18.10 -0.38 -11.44
C GLU A 585 -17.96 1.15 -11.39
N ASP A 586 -16.95 1.65 -10.67
CA ASP A 586 -16.72 3.09 -10.42
C ASP A 586 -16.40 3.88 -11.71
N ILE A 587 -15.82 3.21 -12.73
CA ILE A 587 -15.60 3.77 -14.06
C ILE A 587 -16.12 2.78 -15.09
N ALA A 588 -17.12 3.18 -15.88
CA ALA A 588 -17.54 2.44 -17.05
C ALA A 588 -16.56 2.71 -18.19
N ALA A 589 -15.65 1.78 -18.51
CA ALA A 589 -14.77 1.94 -19.66
C ALA A 589 -15.56 2.14 -20.98
N ASP A 590 -16.75 1.54 -21.06
CA ASP A 590 -17.67 1.61 -22.20
C ASP A 590 -18.08 3.06 -22.55
N ILE A 591 -18.06 4.00 -21.59
CA ILE A 591 -18.46 5.40 -21.87
C ILE A 591 -17.51 6.10 -22.85
N PHE A 592 -16.26 5.67 -22.91
CA PHE A 592 -15.31 6.18 -23.91
C PHE A 592 -15.64 5.68 -25.33
N MET A 593 -16.50 4.67 -25.44
CA MET A 593 -17.10 4.20 -26.70
C MET A 593 -18.43 4.91 -26.99
N GLY A 594 -18.89 5.82 -26.11
CA GLY A 594 -20.09 6.64 -26.30
C GLY A 594 -21.38 6.09 -25.66
N SER A 595 -21.35 4.94 -24.98
CA SER A 595 -22.52 4.28 -24.40
C SER A 595 -22.22 3.63 -23.04
N PHE A 596 -23.23 3.10 -22.35
CA PHE A 596 -23.05 2.27 -21.15
C PHE A 596 -23.56 0.85 -21.40
N GLY A 597 -22.99 -0.16 -20.74
CA GLY A 597 -23.62 -1.49 -20.74
C GLY A 597 -25.03 -1.45 -20.12
N PRO A 598 -25.97 -2.31 -20.54
CA PRO A 598 -27.35 -2.30 -20.04
C PRO A 598 -27.49 -2.68 -18.56
N LYS A 599 -26.46 -3.30 -17.95
CA LYS A 599 -26.42 -3.47 -16.49
C LYS A 599 -26.51 -2.12 -15.74
N PHE A 600 -26.02 -1.03 -16.33
CA PHE A 600 -26.17 0.31 -15.77
C PHE A 600 -27.63 0.76 -15.82
N GLY A 601 -28.34 0.46 -16.91
CA GLY A 601 -29.79 0.63 -16.99
C GLY A 601 -30.53 -0.22 -15.96
N GLN A 602 -30.16 -1.49 -15.77
CA GLN A 602 -30.79 -2.28 -14.70
C GLN A 602 -30.52 -1.68 -13.31
N ALA A 603 -29.30 -1.22 -13.05
CA ALA A 603 -28.92 -0.66 -11.75
C ALA A 603 -29.67 0.62 -11.40
N VAL A 604 -29.88 1.51 -12.37
CA VAL A 604 -30.67 2.72 -12.13
C VAL A 604 -32.14 2.33 -11.85
N HIS A 605 -32.66 1.24 -12.45
CA HIS A 605 -34.05 0.85 -12.37
C HIS A 605 -34.31 0.29 -10.97
N ASP A 606 -33.41 -0.57 -10.52
CA ASP A 606 -33.44 -1.14 -9.17
C ASP A 606 -33.23 -0.08 -8.08
N ALA A 607 -32.61 1.07 -8.41
CA ALA A 607 -32.47 2.19 -7.50
C ALA A 607 -33.75 3.04 -7.37
N LEU A 608 -34.64 3.08 -8.37
CA LEU A 608 -35.84 3.94 -8.38
C LEU A 608 -36.72 3.80 -7.13
N PRO A 609 -37.04 2.59 -6.63
CA PRO A 609 -37.87 2.45 -5.44
C PRO A 609 -37.25 3.08 -4.18
N TRP A 610 -35.92 3.10 -4.07
CA TRP A 610 -35.23 3.74 -2.95
C TRP A 610 -35.13 5.26 -3.14
N LEU A 611 -34.96 5.71 -4.37
CA LEU A 611 -34.88 7.14 -4.70
C LEU A 611 -36.20 7.86 -4.47
N GLN A 612 -37.33 7.17 -4.65
CA GLN A 612 -38.65 7.75 -4.49
C GLN A 612 -38.84 8.36 -3.09
N GLY A 613 -39.14 9.67 -3.06
CA GLY A 613 -39.35 10.41 -1.80
C GLY A 613 -38.10 10.65 -0.96
N SER A 614 -36.91 10.22 -1.41
CA SER A 614 -35.66 10.40 -0.67
C SER A 614 -35.15 11.84 -0.70
N LEU A 615 -34.48 12.28 0.38
CA LEU A 615 -33.75 13.56 0.42
C LEU A 615 -32.72 13.64 -0.73
N TYR A 616 -32.09 12.51 -1.07
CA TYR A 616 -31.14 12.40 -2.16
C TYR A 616 -31.74 12.77 -3.52
N ALA A 617 -32.88 12.18 -3.89
CA ALA A 617 -33.53 12.46 -5.17
C ALA A 617 -34.00 13.92 -5.25
N GLN A 618 -34.47 14.49 -4.14
CA GLN A 618 -34.86 15.89 -4.04
C GLN A 618 -33.66 16.84 -4.21
N HIS A 619 -32.55 16.58 -3.52
CA HIS A 619 -31.34 17.41 -3.58
C HIS A 619 -30.75 17.49 -4.99
N PHE A 620 -30.63 16.35 -5.67
CA PHE A 620 -30.07 16.25 -7.02
C PHE A 620 -31.11 16.47 -8.13
N GLN A 621 -32.37 16.71 -7.77
CA GLN A 621 -33.50 16.92 -8.69
C GLN A 621 -33.59 15.81 -9.74
N LEU A 622 -33.73 14.57 -9.26
CA LEU A 622 -33.88 13.42 -10.14
C LEU A 622 -35.31 13.33 -10.67
N ASP A 623 -35.48 13.47 -11.98
CA ASP A 623 -36.73 13.14 -12.66
C ASP A 623 -36.86 11.61 -12.77
N LEU A 624 -37.51 11.01 -11.78
CA LEU A 624 -37.64 9.56 -11.66
C LEU A 624 -38.47 8.95 -12.81
N GLU A 625 -39.44 9.70 -13.35
CA GLU A 625 -40.29 9.21 -14.44
C GLU A 625 -39.55 9.26 -15.77
N ALA A 626 -38.83 10.35 -16.05
CA ALA A 626 -37.96 10.42 -17.23
C ALA A 626 -36.86 9.35 -17.19
N LEU A 627 -36.28 9.08 -16.02
CA LEU A 627 -35.33 7.98 -15.85
C LEU A 627 -35.98 6.63 -16.15
N ARG A 628 -37.15 6.34 -15.56
CA ARG A 628 -37.90 5.09 -15.81
C ARG A 628 -38.13 4.86 -17.31
N LEU A 629 -38.55 5.90 -18.04
CA LEU A 629 -38.78 5.85 -19.48
C LEU A 629 -37.49 5.64 -20.28
N ALA A 630 -36.41 6.36 -19.93
CA ALA A 630 -35.12 6.29 -20.63
C ALA A 630 -34.47 4.89 -20.55
N MET A 631 -34.88 4.06 -19.59
CA MET A 631 -34.22 2.82 -19.24
C MET A 631 -34.99 1.56 -19.61
N ALA A 632 -36.28 1.68 -19.89
CA ALA A 632 -37.13 0.56 -20.28
C ALA A 632 -36.53 -0.31 -21.40
N PRO A 633 -35.87 0.24 -22.44
CA PRO A 633 -35.21 -0.57 -23.46
C PRO A 633 -34.03 -1.40 -22.92
N ALA A 634 -33.22 -0.82 -22.02
CA ALA A 634 -32.06 -1.48 -21.43
C ALA A 634 -32.47 -2.63 -20.49
N VAL A 635 -33.50 -2.42 -19.67
CA VAL A 635 -34.08 -3.44 -18.78
C VAL A 635 -34.64 -4.61 -19.58
N ALA A 636 -35.42 -4.33 -20.63
CA ALA A 636 -35.96 -5.36 -21.51
C ALA A 636 -34.87 -6.19 -22.20
N CYS A 637 -33.79 -5.54 -22.67
CA CYS A 637 -32.64 -6.22 -23.25
C CYS A 637 -31.88 -7.08 -22.23
N HIS A 638 -31.68 -6.59 -21.01
CA HIS A 638 -31.01 -7.34 -19.94
C HIS A 638 -31.78 -8.61 -19.58
N ALA A 639 -33.11 -8.50 -19.41
CA ALA A 639 -33.98 -9.65 -19.12
C ALA A 639 -34.03 -10.67 -20.28
N ALA A 640 -33.98 -10.21 -21.54
CA ALA A 640 -33.87 -11.10 -22.70
C ALA A 640 -32.53 -11.85 -22.72
N PHE A 641 -31.43 -11.18 -22.37
CA PHE A 641 -30.10 -11.78 -22.32
C PHE A 641 -29.96 -12.83 -21.21
N GLN A 642 -30.52 -12.57 -20.01
CA GLN A 642 -30.54 -13.53 -18.90
C GLN A 642 -31.27 -14.82 -19.29
N ARG A 643 -32.47 -14.70 -19.88
CA ARG A 643 -33.26 -15.85 -20.35
C ARG A 643 -32.52 -16.67 -21.42
N TYR A 644 -31.82 -15.99 -22.34
CA TYR A 644 -30.99 -16.67 -23.34
C TYR A 644 -29.83 -17.46 -22.70
N ALA A 645 -29.20 -16.92 -21.66
CA ALA A 645 -28.11 -17.59 -20.94
C ALA A 645 -28.57 -18.86 -20.18
N GLU A 646 -29.85 -18.93 -19.83
CA GLU A 646 -30.47 -20.06 -19.12
C GLU A 646 -30.95 -21.18 -20.07
N THR A 647 -31.08 -20.93 -21.38
CA THR A 647 -31.56 -21.93 -22.35
C THR A 647 -30.48 -22.95 -22.78
N PRO A 648 -30.79 -24.27 -22.84
CA PRO A 648 -29.88 -25.32 -23.36
C PRO A 648 -29.45 -25.13 -24.83
N ALA A 649 -30.17 -24.29 -25.59
CA ALA A 649 -29.90 -23.96 -26.98
C ALA A 649 -28.67 -23.05 -27.19
N GLY A 650 -28.06 -22.52 -26.11
CA GLY A 650 -26.82 -21.74 -26.13
C GLY A 650 -25.55 -22.55 -26.38
N SER A 651 -25.65 -23.76 -26.95
CA SER A 651 -24.50 -24.61 -27.24
C SER A 651 -23.64 -23.96 -28.34
N PRO A 652 -22.32 -23.82 -28.16
CA PRO A 652 -21.45 -23.18 -29.14
C PRO A 652 -21.40 -24.02 -30.42
N GLY A 653 -22.22 -23.64 -31.42
CA GLY A 653 -22.30 -24.35 -32.69
C GLY A 653 -23.58 -24.15 -33.51
N ASN A 654 -24.68 -23.67 -32.92
CA ASN A 654 -25.93 -23.47 -33.66
C ASN A 654 -25.97 -22.09 -34.38
N PRO A 655 -26.04 -22.03 -35.73
CA PRO A 655 -26.10 -20.77 -36.49
C PRO A 655 -27.33 -19.91 -36.18
N ALA A 656 -28.47 -20.52 -35.83
CA ALA A 656 -29.69 -19.79 -35.47
C ALA A 656 -29.54 -19.11 -34.10
N ALA A 657 -28.99 -19.82 -33.12
CA ALA A 657 -28.69 -19.27 -31.80
C ALA A 657 -27.67 -18.12 -31.88
N LYS A 658 -26.68 -18.21 -32.78
CA LYS A 658 -25.70 -17.14 -33.04
C LYS A 658 -26.33 -15.90 -33.68
N ARG A 659 -27.27 -16.08 -34.62
CA ARG A 659 -28.02 -14.96 -35.23
C ARG A 659 -28.94 -14.27 -34.22
N GLU A 660 -29.62 -15.04 -33.39
CA GLU A 660 -30.47 -14.52 -32.31
C GLU A 660 -29.66 -13.77 -31.26
N GLN A 661 -28.52 -14.34 -30.83
CA GLN A 661 -27.55 -13.67 -29.96
C GLN A 661 -27.04 -12.37 -30.60
N GLN A 662 -26.72 -12.38 -31.89
CA GLN A 662 -26.22 -11.19 -32.59
C GLN A 662 -27.28 -10.12 -32.77
N ALA A 663 -28.54 -10.48 -33.00
CA ALA A 663 -29.68 -9.56 -33.02
C ALA A 663 -29.96 -8.97 -31.62
N LEU A 664 -29.87 -9.79 -30.57
CA LEU A 664 -29.94 -9.33 -29.18
C LEU A 664 -28.79 -8.36 -28.90
N LEU A 665 -27.55 -8.67 -29.29
CA LEU A 665 -26.39 -7.79 -29.15
C LEU A 665 -26.53 -6.46 -29.91
N GLN A 666 -27.10 -6.48 -31.12
CA GLN A 666 -27.38 -5.25 -31.87
C GLN A 666 -28.38 -4.34 -31.15
N ARG A 667 -29.47 -4.92 -30.61
CA ARG A 667 -30.44 -4.17 -29.77
C ARG A 667 -29.80 -3.73 -28.44
N TYR A 668 -28.94 -4.56 -27.88
CA TYR A 668 -28.18 -4.33 -26.65
C TYR A 668 -27.24 -3.12 -26.74
N HIS A 669 -26.65 -2.87 -27.92
CA HIS A 669 -25.81 -1.71 -28.17
C HIS A 669 -26.60 -0.42 -28.45
N ALA A 670 -27.84 -0.51 -28.93
CA ALA A 670 -28.67 0.66 -29.26
C ALA A 670 -29.51 1.21 -28.07
N ALA A 671 -29.83 0.38 -27.08
CA ALA A 671 -30.63 0.77 -25.91
C ALA A 671 -30.00 1.85 -24.97
N PRO A 672 -28.67 1.91 -24.75
CA PRO A 672 -28.06 2.85 -23.80
C PRO A 672 -28.05 4.32 -24.24
N ASP A 673 -28.33 4.61 -25.51
CA ASP A 673 -28.23 5.96 -26.07
C ASP A 673 -29.23 6.94 -25.44
N LEU A 674 -30.43 6.47 -25.07
CA LEU A 674 -31.45 7.30 -24.41
C LEU A 674 -31.05 7.68 -22.99
N LEU A 675 -30.46 6.75 -22.23
CA LEU A 675 -29.95 7.02 -20.89
C LEU A 675 -28.78 7.99 -20.95
N VAL A 676 -27.82 7.78 -21.86
CA VAL A 676 -26.70 8.71 -22.05
C VAL A 676 -27.19 10.10 -22.46
N ALA A 677 -28.16 10.18 -23.38
CA ALA A 677 -28.77 11.45 -23.79
C ALA A 677 -29.43 12.19 -22.62
N HIS A 678 -30.23 11.47 -21.80
CA HIS A 678 -30.84 12.03 -20.60
C HIS A 678 -29.78 12.54 -19.61
N LEU A 679 -28.74 11.74 -19.34
CA LEU A 679 -27.67 12.15 -18.43
C LEU A 679 -26.89 13.34 -18.98
N ARG A 680 -26.58 13.39 -20.28
CA ARG A 680 -25.93 14.54 -20.93
C ARG A 680 -26.75 15.82 -20.78
N ALA A 681 -28.06 15.77 -21.00
CA ALA A 681 -28.95 16.93 -20.89
C ALA A 681 -28.87 17.59 -19.49
N ARG A 682 -28.57 16.82 -18.44
CA ARG A 682 -28.41 17.32 -17.06
C ARG A 682 -27.06 17.98 -16.79
N THR A 683 -26.04 17.75 -17.63
CA THR A 683 -24.67 18.21 -17.37
C THR A 683 -24.41 19.66 -17.77
N GLY A 684 -25.28 20.26 -18.59
CA GLY A 684 -25.05 21.59 -19.18
C GLY A 684 -24.03 21.61 -20.33
N TRP A 685 -23.45 20.46 -20.71
CA TRP A 685 -22.66 20.31 -21.94
C TRP A 685 -23.56 20.19 -23.17
N SER A 686 -23.05 20.54 -24.35
CA SER A 686 -23.79 20.30 -25.61
C SER A 686 -23.96 18.80 -25.87
N ALA A 687 -25.06 18.42 -26.52
CA ALA A 687 -25.40 17.02 -26.80
C ALA A 687 -24.29 16.27 -27.56
N ASP A 688 -23.56 16.96 -28.44
CA ASP A 688 -22.51 16.39 -29.30
C ASP A 688 -21.11 16.40 -28.68
N ALA A 689 -20.93 16.94 -27.47
CA ALA A 689 -19.62 16.99 -26.82
C ALA A 689 -19.08 15.58 -26.49
N ARG A 690 -17.92 15.21 -27.06
CA ARG A 690 -17.27 13.89 -26.84
C ARG A 690 -15.91 13.96 -26.13
N GLY A 691 -15.51 15.13 -25.63
CA GLY A 691 -14.24 15.32 -24.92
C GLY A 691 -14.21 14.63 -23.54
N VAL A 692 -13.01 14.46 -22.99
CA VAL A 692 -12.79 13.84 -21.66
C VAL A 692 -13.63 14.50 -20.55
N GLY A 693 -13.78 15.83 -20.59
CA GLY A 693 -14.60 16.56 -19.62
C GLY A 693 -16.10 16.24 -19.72
N ALA A 694 -16.64 16.16 -20.94
CA ALA A 694 -18.04 15.83 -21.18
C ALA A 694 -18.37 14.39 -20.75
N ASN A 695 -17.51 13.43 -21.11
CA ASN A 695 -17.67 12.04 -20.67
C ASN A 695 -17.52 11.91 -19.15
N GLY A 696 -16.61 12.67 -18.52
CA GLY A 696 -16.47 12.75 -17.07
C GLY A 696 -17.75 13.20 -16.36
N ALA A 697 -18.44 14.21 -16.91
CA ALA A 697 -19.71 14.68 -16.35
C ALA A 697 -20.83 13.63 -16.45
N VAL A 698 -20.88 12.87 -17.55
CA VAL A 698 -21.84 11.77 -17.72
C VAL A 698 -21.55 10.62 -16.73
N ILE A 699 -20.27 10.30 -16.47
CA ILE A 699 -19.88 9.31 -15.45
C ILE A 699 -20.35 9.76 -14.06
N GLU A 700 -20.19 11.05 -13.72
CA GLU A 700 -20.70 11.59 -12.46
C GLU A 700 -22.22 11.42 -12.37
N GLN A 701 -22.98 11.81 -13.41
CA GLN A 701 -24.44 11.66 -13.43
C GLN A 701 -24.87 10.19 -13.32
N MET A 702 -24.20 9.28 -14.02
CA MET A 702 -24.47 7.84 -13.93
C MET A 702 -24.29 7.33 -12.49
N GLY A 703 -23.23 7.78 -11.83
CA GLY A 703 -22.99 7.48 -10.42
C GLY A 703 -24.05 8.06 -9.49
N LEU A 704 -24.69 9.19 -9.85
CA LEU A 704 -25.78 9.77 -9.09
C LEU A 704 -27.06 8.93 -9.21
N VAL A 705 -27.45 8.57 -10.44
CA VAL A 705 -28.73 7.90 -10.71
C VAL A 705 -28.71 6.40 -10.36
N SER A 706 -27.55 5.75 -10.46
CA SER A 706 -27.41 4.32 -10.07
C SER A 706 -27.24 4.15 -8.56
N THR A 707 -26.90 5.23 -7.86
CA THR A 707 -26.44 5.28 -6.45
C THR A 707 -25.26 4.35 -6.15
N ALA A 708 -24.45 3.99 -7.16
CA ALA A 708 -23.18 3.28 -7.00
C ALA A 708 -23.26 2.02 -6.12
N ASN A 709 -24.31 1.20 -6.35
CA ASN A 709 -24.62 -0.04 -5.63
C ASN A 709 -25.19 0.12 -4.20
N PHE A 710 -25.40 1.35 -3.72
CA PHE A 710 -25.95 1.60 -2.40
C PHE A 710 -27.43 1.24 -2.28
N ALA A 711 -28.29 1.77 -3.17
CA ALA A 711 -29.74 1.54 -3.10
C ALA A 711 -30.15 0.07 -3.03
N PRO A 712 -29.63 -0.85 -3.88
CA PRO A 712 -30.01 -2.26 -3.81
C PRO A 712 -29.61 -2.90 -2.46
N LEU A 713 -28.49 -2.50 -1.86
CA LEU A 713 -28.08 -2.97 -0.54
C LEU A 713 -29.01 -2.42 0.56
N ALA A 714 -29.30 -1.12 0.52
CA ALA A 714 -30.17 -0.46 1.49
C ALA A 714 -31.58 -1.06 1.49
N GLN A 715 -32.15 -1.32 0.31
CA GLN A 715 -33.45 -2.00 0.17
C GLN A 715 -33.38 -3.44 0.69
N ARG A 716 -32.38 -4.21 0.26
CA ARG A 716 -32.27 -5.65 0.59
C ARG A 716 -32.16 -5.89 2.09
N PHE A 717 -31.41 -5.05 2.79
CA PHE A 717 -31.12 -5.21 4.21
C PHE A 717 -31.94 -4.31 5.13
N GLY A 718 -32.87 -3.53 4.57
CA GLY A 718 -33.71 -2.60 5.30
C GLY A 718 -32.88 -1.58 6.10
N TRP A 719 -32.01 -0.83 5.42
CA TRP A 719 -31.17 0.17 6.08
C TRP A 719 -31.97 1.44 6.42
N GLY A 720 -31.75 1.97 7.63
CA GLY A 720 -32.32 3.26 8.05
C GLY A 720 -33.84 3.24 8.18
N VAL A 721 -34.49 4.34 7.78
CA VAL A 721 -35.96 4.49 7.81
C VAL A 721 -36.71 3.44 6.99
N ALA A 722 -36.10 2.91 5.92
CA ALA A 722 -36.68 1.83 5.12
C ALA A 722 -36.76 0.49 5.89
N GLY A 723 -36.02 0.36 6.98
CA GLY A 723 -36.05 -0.80 7.88
C GLY A 723 -36.96 -0.67 9.09
N ALA A 724 -37.74 0.41 9.19
CA ALA A 724 -38.57 0.65 10.36
C ALA A 724 -39.58 -0.49 10.60
N GLY A 725 -39.58 -1.04 11.82
CA GLY A 725 -40.42 -2.17 12.21
C GLY A 725 -39.82 -3.57 11.95
N LEU A 726 -38.66 -3.68 11.28
CA LEU A 726 -37.99 -4.97 11.03
C LEU A 726 -36.96 -5.36 12.11
N ARG A 727 -36.64 -4.45 13.04
CA ARG A 727 -35.60 -4.61 14.06
C ARG A 727 -36.13 -4.15 15.42
N ASP A 728 -35.55 -4.66 16.51
CA ASP A 728 -35.79 -4.09 17.84
C ASP A 728 -35.41 -2.60 17.88
N ALA A 729 -36.15 -1.82 18.67
CA ALA A 729 -36.00 -0.37 18.80
C ALA A 729 -34.57 0.03 19.19
N THR A 730 -33.91 -0.75 20.06
CA THR A 730 -32.53 -0.47 20.49
C THR A 730 -31.54 -0.66 19.36
N ALA A 731 -31.70 -1.72 18.57
CA ALA A 731 -30.84 -2.01 17.43
C ALA A 731 -31.02 -0.97 16.32
N GLN A 732 -32.27 -0.55 16.06
CA GLN A 732 -32.58 0.50 15.10
C GLN A 732 -31.99 1.86 15.53
N ALA A 733 -32.09 2.22 16.81
CA ALA A 733 -31.51 3.45 17.32
C ALA A 733 -29.97 3.49 17.16
N ARG A 734 -29.27 2.39 17.48
CA ARG A 734 -27.81 2.28 17.29
C ARG A 734 -27.41 2.38 15.82
N GLU A 735 -28.17 1.75 14.93
CA GLU A 735 -27.94 1.85 13.48
C GLU A 735 -28.08 3.30 12.98
N LEU A 736 -29.18 3.98 13.33
CA LEU A 736 -29.41 5.36 12.94
C LEU A 736 -28.31 6.30 13.48
N GLN A 737 -27.87 6.09 14.73
CA GLN A 737 -26.74 6.82 15.29
C GLN A 737 -25.45 6.59 14.50
N GLY A 738 -25.18 5.35 14.08
CA GLY A 738 -24.04 5.01 13.23
C GLY A 738 -24.08 5.72 11.87
N TRP A 739 -25.25 5.76 11.22
CA TRP A 739 -25.43 6.47 9.96
C TRP A 739 -25.29 7.99 10.10
N ALA A 740 -25.84 8.57 11.17
CA ALA A 740 -25.68 9.99 11.50
C ALA A 740 -24.20 10.36 11.74
N GLN A 741 -23.47 9.53 12.48
CA GLN A 741 -22.03 9.73 12.68
C GLN A 741 -21.26 9.62 11.36
N ALA A 742 -21.56 8.60 10.54
CA ALA A 742 -20.93 8.41 9.24
C ALA A 742 -21.15 9.62 8.30
N ALA A 743 -22.37 10.16 8.25
CA ALA A 743 -22.67 11.35 7.46
C ALA A 743 -21.82 12.57 7.89
N ARG A 744 -21.74 12.84 9.21
CA ARG A 744 -20.91 13.93 9.76
C ARG A 744 -19.43 13.73 9.47
N THR A 745 -18.88 12.56 9.78
CA THR A 745 -17.47 12.25 9.52
C THR A 745 -17.14 12.30 8.02
N GLY A 746 -18.05 11.88 7.15
CA GLY A 746 -17.90 12.03 5.70
C GLY A 746 -17.79 13.49 5.27
N PHE A 747 -18.63 14.37 5.83
CA PHE A 747 -18.60 15.80 5.57
C PHE A 747 -17.33 16.48 6.11
N GLU A 748 -16.89 16.13 7.32
CA GLU A 748 -15.65 16.65 7.92
C GLU A 748 -14.43 16.26 7.06
N ARG A 749 -14.36 14.99 6.61
CA ARG A 749 -13.28 14.51 5.73
C ARG A 749 -13.32 15.17 4.35
N LEU A 750 -14.51 15.47 3.83
CA LEU A 750 -14.69 16.25 2.61
C LEU A 750 -14.08 17.65 2.77
N CYS A 751 -14.43 18.36 3.85
CA CYS A 751 -13.92 19.70 4.13
C CYS A 751 -12.39 19.70 4.25
N ALA A 752 -11.84 18.78 5.06
CA ALA A 752 -10.41 18.64 5.24
C ALA A 752 -9.66 18.29 3.95
N GLY A 753 -10.26 17.45 3.09
CA GLY A 753 -9.68 17.06 1.81
C GLY A 753 -9.63 18.21 0.80
N LEU A 754 -10.66 19.05 0.75
CA LEU A 754 -10.68 20.25 -0.09
C LEU A 754 -9.69 21.31 0.42
N ASP A 755 -9.70 21.57 1.72
CA ASP A 755 -8.79 22.52 2.38
C ASP A 755 -7.31 22.15 2.17
N LEU A 756 -6.96 20.86 2.33
CA LEU A 756 -5.63 20.36 1.98
C LEU A 756 -5.29 20.60 0.50
N GLY A 757 -6.24 20.33 -0.41
CA GLY A 757 -6.05 20.54 -1.84
C GLY A 757 -5.80 22.00 -2.21
N VAL A 758 -6.54 22.93 -1.60
CA VAL A 758 -6.37 24.37 -1.78
C VAL A 758 -5.00 24.82 -1.27
N ARG A 759 -4.59 24.38 -0.07
CA ARG A 759 -3.27 24.72 0.49
C ARG A 759 -2.12 24.17 -0.34
N GLU A 760 -2.19 22.91 -0.76
CA GLU A 760 -1.16 22.29 -1.59
C GLU A 760 -1.05 23.00 -2.95
N ALA A 761 -2.20 23.32 -3.58
CA ALA A 761 -2.22 24.07 -4.84
C ALA A 761 -1.69 25.50 -4.68
N GLY A 762 -2.08 26.21 -3.62
CA GLY A 762 -1.56 27.55 -3.29
C GLY A 762 -0.05 27.54 -3.08
N ALA A 763 0.47 26.61 -2.27
CA ALA A 763 1.91 26.47 -2.04
C ALA A 763 2.72 26.12 -3.31
N MET A 764 2.10 25.52 -4.33
CA MET A 764 2.74 25.31 -5.64
C MET A 764 2.81 26.61 -6.46
N LEU A 765 1.85 27.52 -6.27
CA LEU A 765 1.78 28.82 -6.96
C LEU A 765 2.61 29.91 -6.26
N ASP A 766 2.74 29.83 -4.92
CA ASP A 766 3.47 30.80 -4.07
C ASP A 766 4.99 30.60 -4.05
N LYS A 767 5.52 29.57 -4.72
CA LYS A 767 6.98 29.41 -4.79
C LYS A 767 7.57 30.64 -5.46
N PRO A 768 8.52 31.36 -4.82
CA PRO A 768 9.20 32.43 -5.50
C PRO A 768 9.87 31.84 -6.74
N PRO A 769 9.76 32.45 -7.93
CA PRO A 769 10.66 32.10 -9.00
C PRO A 769 12.06 32.24 -8.41
N THR A 770 12.81 31.14 -8.35
CA THR A 770 14.23 31.17 -7.99
C THR A 770 14.83 32.35 -8.71
N GLN A 771 15.37 33.33 -7.97
CA GLN A 771 15.85 34.64 -8.47
C GLN A 771 16.65 34.52 -9.78
N ILE A 772 15.92 34.46 -10.87
CA ILE A 772 16.37 34.53 -12.25
C ILE A 772 15.20 35.25 -12.89
N GLN A 773 15.40 36.53 -13.17
CA GLN A 773 14.41 37.36 -13.84
C GLN A 773 13.90 36.60 -15.07
N ALA A 774 12.58 36.49 -15.21
CA ALA A 774 11.90 35.82 -16.32
C ALA A 774 12.21 36.55 -17.65
N THR A 775 13.38 36.25 -18.22
CA THR A 775 13.83 36.77 -19.51
C THR A 775 13.88 35.68 -20.58
N ASN A 776 13.61 34.41 -20.24
CA ASN A 776 13.74 33.27 -21.16
C ASN A 776 12.47 32.38 -21.23
N PRO A 777 12.07 31.83 -22.40
CA PRO A 777 10.84 31.04 -22.57
C PRO A 777 10.76 29.76 -21.72
N ALA A 778 11.90 29.23 -21.26
CA ALA A 778 11.96 28.04 -20.42
C ALA A 778 11.32 28.26 -19.04
N ASP A 779 11.47 29.45 -18.46
CA ASP A 779 10.90 29.79 -17.15
C ASP A 779 9.38 29.98 -17.24
N ALA A 780 8.89 30.56 -18.35
CA ALA A 780 7.47 30.66 -18.65
C ALA A 780 6.83 29.27 -18.84
N HIS A 781 7.55 28.34 -19.48
CA HIS A 781 7.09 26.95 -19.62
C HIS A 781 7.06 26.21 -18.28
N ALA A 782 8.06 26.41 -17.41
CA ALA A 782 8.11 25.84 -16.07
C ALA A 782 6.95 26.35 -15.19
N ALA A 783 6.71 27.67 -15.16
CA ALA A 783 5.59 28.28 -14.43
C ALA A 783 4.23 27.80 -14.97
N ALA A 784 4.07 27.70 -16.30
CA ALA A 784 2.86 27.13 -16.90
C ALA A 784 2.66 25.66 -16.52
N THR A 785 3.75 24.89 -16.38
CA THR A 785 3.71 23.48 -15.97
C THR A 785 3.30 23.34 -14.49
N GLU A 786 3.82 24.19 -13.60
CA GLU A 786 3.44 24.22 -12.18
C GLU A 786 1.98 24.64 -11.99
N ALA A 787 1.51 25.67 -12.71
CA ALA A 787 0.10 26.07 -12.71
C ALA A 787 -0.83 24.95 -13.20
N GLN A 788 -0.45 24.23 -14.26
CA GLN A 788 -1.19 23.05 -14.73
C GLN A 788 -1.14 21.89 -13.74
N ALA A 789 -0.07 21.75 -12.95
CA ALA A 789 0.04 20.70 -11.94
C ALA A 789 -0.84 21.02 -10.72
N ALA A 790 -0.84 22.28 -10.25
CA ALA A 790 -1.72 22.77 -9.20
C ALA A 790 -3.20 22.62 -9.58
N ASP A 791 -3.56 22.97 -10.83
CA ASP A 791 -4.92 22.81 -11.33
C ASP A 791 -5.36 21.35 -11.41
N ARG A 792 -4.49 20.45 -11.88
CA ARG A 792 -4.73 19.00 -11.91
C ARG A 792 -4.94 18.43 -10.51
N LEU A 793 -4.11 18.85 -9.54
CA LEU A 793 -4.25 18.44 -8.14
C LEU A 793 -5.60 18.88 -7.58
N LEU A 794 -5.98 20.15 -7.76
CA LEU A 794 -7.24 20.67 -7.27
C LEU A 794 -8.44 19.97 -7.92
N ALA A 795 -8.41 19.75 -9.23
CA ALA A 795 -9.44 19.00 -9.94
C ALA A 795 -9.58 17.57 -9.41
N GLU A 796 -8.48 16.88 -9.10
CA GLU A 796 -8.49 15.56 -8.48
C GLU A 796 -9.17 15.60 -7.09
N ARG A 797 -8.83 16.58 -6.26
CA ARG A 797 -9.40 16.77 -4.92
C ARG A 797 -10.89 17.05 -4.98
N VAL A 798 -11.33 17.89 -5.91
CA VAL A 798 -12.74 18.19 -6.15
C VAL A 798 -13.51 16.94 -6.59
N ARG A 799 -12.95 16.12 -7.49
CA ARG A 799 -13.59 14.85 -7.89
C ARG A 799 -13.80 13.92 -6.71
N ARG A 800 -12.81 13.78 -5.81
CA ARG A 800 -12.95 12.98 -4.58
C ARG A 800 -14.01 13.58 -3.63
N ALA A 801 -14.05 14.91 -3.52
CA ALA A 801 -15.05 15.61 -2.72
C ALA A 801 -16.47 15.42 -3.27
N ALA A 802 -16.64 15.36 -4.59
CA ALA A 802 -17.93 15.06 -5.23
C ALA A 802 -18.45 13.67 -4.84
N THR A 803 -17.59 12.66 -4.90
CA THR A 803 -17.90 11.30 -4.43
C THR A 803 -18.26 11.28 -2.94
N SER A 804 -17.50 11.98 -2.11
CA SER A 804 -17.77 12.09 -0.67
C SER A 804 -19.11 12.78 -0.39
N TRP A 805 -19.40 13.88 -1.09
CA TRP A 805 -20.66 14.62 -0.95
C TRP A 805 -21.86 13.73 -1.26
N ARG A 806 -21.79 12.99 -2.37
CA ARG A 806 -22.81 12.02 -2.74
C ARG A 806 -23.07 11.01 -1.61
N GLN A 807 -22.01 10.46 -1.02
CA GLN A 807 -22.14 9.52 0.10
C GLN A 807 -22.76 10.17 1.35
N VAL A 808 -22.38 11.41 1.68
CA VAL A 808 -22.99 12.16 2.78
C VAL A 808 -24.50 12.29 2.58
N VAL A 809 -24.95 12.66 1.38
CA VAL A 809 -26.39 12.81 1.09
C VAL A 809 -27.12 11.46 1.10
N LEU A 810 -26.49 10.37 0.61
CA LEU A 810 -27.04 9.01 0.71
C LEU A 810 -27.25 8.60 2.17
N LEU A 811 -26.24 8.82 3.02
CA LEU A 811 -26.29 8.49 4.45
C LEU A 811 -27.34 9.32 5.20
N LEU A 812 -27.46 10.62 4.88
CA LEU A 812 -28.52 11.46 5.44
C LEU A 812 -29.92 10.94 5.04
N SER A 813 -30.06 10.42 3.83
CA SER A 813 -31.34 9.88 3.34
C SER A 813 -31.79 8.61 4.06
N LEU A 814 -30.90 7.96 4.83
CA LEU A 814 -31.27 6.84 5.71
C LEU A 814 -31.91 7.30 7.04
N LEU A 815 -31.80 8.59 7.38
CA LEU A 815 -32.20 9.11 8.68
C LEU A 815 -33.63 9.68 8.65
N PRO A 816 -34.35 9.69 9.78
CA PRO A 816 -35.58 10.48 9.95
C PRO A 816 -35.31 11.98 9.77
N ALA A 817 -36.32 12.75 9.35
CA ALA A 817 -36.20 14.19 9.07
C ALA A 817 -35.62 15.01 10.23
N GLU A 818 -35.97 14.68 11.48
CA GLU A 818 -35.42 15.35 12.68
C GLU A 818 -33.91 15.14 12.79
N GLN A 819 -33.45 13.90 12.60
CA GLN A 819 -32.02 13.58 12.63
C GLN A 819 -31.29 14.16 11.41
N GLN A 820 -31.92 14.20 10.23
CA GLN A 820 -31.37 14.90 9.06
C GLN A 820 -31.08 16.36 9.40
N ARG A 821 -32.07 17.06 9.99
CA ARG A 821 -31.95 18.46 10.42
C ARG A 821 -30.83 18.65 11.45
N ALA A 822 -30.78 17.81 12.48
CA ALA A 822 -29.74 17.87 13.51
C ALA A 822 -28.32 17.69 12.93
N ASN A 823 -28.15 16.74 12.00
CA ASN A 823 -26.87 16.50 11.34
C ASN A 823 -26.46 17.69 10.45
N LEU A 824 -27.38 18.24 9.65
CA LEU A 824 -27.11 19.40 8.81
C LEU A 824 -26.73 20.64 9.62
N LEU A 825 -27.38 20.89 10.76
CA LEU A 825 -26.99 21.95 11.70
C LEU A 825 -25.58 21.72 12.27
N GLY A 826 -25.22 20.48 12.55
CA GLY A 826 -23.86 20.10 12.93
C GLY A 826 -22.84 20.40 11.82
N MET A 827 -23.15 20.05 10.58
CA MET A 827 -22.30 20.30 9.41
C MET A 827 -22.11 21.79 9.14
N GLN A 828 -23.17 22.60 9.26
CA GLN A 828 -23.08 24.07 9.14
C GLN A 828 -22.17 24.68 10.21
N ARG A 829 -22.30 24.23 11.47
CA ARG A 829 -21.41 24.67 12.57
C ARG A 829 -19.96 24.28 12.31
N HIS A 830 -19.72 23.06 11.85
CA HIS A 830 -18.37 22.61 11.49
C HIS A 830 -17.77 23.46 10.37
N LEU A 831 -18.53 23.69 9.29
CA LEU A 831 -18.08 24.50 8.17
C LEU A 831 -17.75 25.93 8.59
N ALA A 832 -18.58 26.53 9.45
CA ALA A 832 -18.30 27.86 10.01
C ALA A 832 -17.04 27.88 10.88
N ALA A 833 -16.82 26.85 11.70
CA ALA A 833 -15.61 26.73 12.53
C ALA A 833 -14.34 26.56 11.69
N CYS A 834 -14.46 26.00 10.48
CA CYS A 834 -13.35 25.85 9.54
C CYS A 834 -13.11 27.09 8.68
N ASP A 835 -13.89 28.17 8.80
CA ASP A 835 -13.75 29.36 7.94
C ASP A 835 -12.56 30.23 8.35
N THR A 836 -11.44 30.06 7.65
CA THR A 836 -10.21 30.85 7.80
C THR A 836 -9.91 31.56 6.47
N PRO A 837 -9.04 32.60 6.44
CA PRO A 837 -8.65 33.22 5.17
C PRO A 837 -8.17 32.21 4.10
N ALA A 838 -7.43 31.17 4.52
CA ALA A 838 -6.92 30.12 3.62
C ALA A 838 -7.99 29.12 3.14
N SER A 839 -9.05 28.90 3.92
CA SER A 839 -10.11 27.92 3.65
C SER A 839 -11.43 28.54 3.20
N ARG A 840 -11.54 29.88 3.17
CA ARG A 840 -12.76 30.64 2.82
C ARG A 840 -13.35 30.27 1.46
N GLY A 841 -12.50 29.88 0.51
CA GLY A 841 -12.95 29.36 -0.78
C GLY A 841 -13.80 28.08 -0.64
N VAL A 842 -13.43 27.20 0.29
CA VAL A 842 -14.17 25.97 0.61
C VAL A 842 -15.51 26.30 1.27
N THR A 843 -15.53 27.21 2.25
CA THR A 843 -16.75 27.69 2.91
C THR A 843 -17.75 28.26 1.89
N ARG A 844 -17.28 29.16 1.01
CA ARG A 844 -18.10 29.77 -0.05
C ARG A 844 -18.65 28.75 -1.04
N ALA A 845 -17.91 27.67 -1.30
CA ALA A 845 -18.35 26.62 -2.19
C ALA A 845 -19.41 25.69 -1.56
N LEU A 846 -19.29 25.37 -0.26
CA LEU A 846 -20.11 24.36 0.41
C LEU A 846 -21.33 24.91 1.15
N ALA A 847 -21.24 26.09 1.75
CA ALA A 847 -22.33 26.67 2.54
C ALA A 847 -23.65 26.75 1.77
N PRO A 848 -23.65 27.16 0.49
CA PRO A 848 -24.89 27.20 -0.28
C PRO A 848 -25.49 25.81 -0.54
N GLN A 849 -24.66 24.76 -0.67
CA GLN A 849 -25.13 23.38 -0.86
C GLN A 849 -25.77 22.80 0.42
N LEU A 850 -25.25 23.17 1.59
CA LEU A 850 -25.87 22.82 2.88
C LEU A 850 -27.20 23.54 3.09
N ALA A 851 -27.30 24.80 2.65
CA ALA A 851 -28.55 25.55 2.72
C ALA A 851 -29.65 24.90 1.85
N ASP A 852 -29.29 24.48 0.63
CA ASP A 852 -30.20 23.75 -0.25
C ASP A 852 -30.70 22.44 0.37
N LEU A 853 -29.80 21.64 0.96
CA LEU A 853 -30.18 20.42 1.68
C LEU A 853 -31.12 20.72 2.86
N MET A 854 -30.83 21.76 3.63
CA MET A 854 -31.68 22.17 4.76
C MET A 854 -33.09 22.57 4.29
N ALA A 855 -33.18 23.30 3.18
CA ALA A 855 -34.46 23.68 2.59
C ALA A 855 -35.27 22.45 2.16
N CYS A 856 -34.62 21.45 1.52
CA CYS A 856 -35.26 20.18 1.18
C CYS A 856 -35.83 19.46 2.42
N VAL A 857 -35.03 19.34 3.49
CA VAL A 857 -35.47 18.70 4.76
C VAL A 857 -36.65 19.45 5.40
N GLN A 858 -36.73 20.77 5.21
CA GLN A 858 -37.81 21.62 5.74
C GLN A 858 -39.03 21.71 4.82
N GLY A 859 -39.00 21.08 3.64
CA GLY A 859 -40.06 21.22 2.63
C GLY A 859 -40.18 22.63 2.04
N GLN A 860 -39.12 23.43 2.12
CA GLN A 860 -39.10 24.80 1.61
C GLN A 860 -38.71 24.83 0.13
N ALA A 861 -39.27 25.79 -0.61
CA ALA A 861 -38.84 26.06 -1.97
C ALA A 861 -37.39 26.56 -1.97
N ARG A 862 -36.60 26.10 -2.94
CA ARG A 862 -35.22 26.55 -3.15
C ARG A 862 -35.22 28.02 -3.55
N ASP A 863 -34.14 28.73 -3.24
CA ASP A 863 -33.95 30.11 -3.69
C ASP A 863 -34.02 30.21 -5.23
N ALA A 864 -35.03 30.90 -5.75
CA ALA A 864 -35.29 31.04 -7.18
C ALA A 864 -34.16 31.74 -7.95
N GLY A 865 -33.30 32.49 -7.25
CA GLY A 865 -32.15 33.18 -7.84
C GLY A 865 -30.96 32.28 -8.16
N ARG A 866 -30.96 31.01 -7.73
CA ARG A 866 -29.78 30.13 -7.79
C ARG A 866 -30.02 28.88 -8.64
N PRO A 867 -29.12 28.56 -9.60
CA PRO A 867 -29.30 27.40 -10.45
C PRO A 867 -29.23 26.10 -9.65
N PRO A 868 -29.97 25.07 -10.09
CA PRO A 868 -29.98 23.79 -9.43
C PRO A 868 -28.63 23.07 -9.45
N PHE A 869 -28.30 22.45 -8.32
CA PHE A 869 -27.08 21.67 -8.16
C PHE A 869 -27.25 20.27 -8.73
N HIS A 870 -26.79 20.04 -9.96
CA HIS A 870 -26.83 18.70 -10.58
C HIS A 870 -25.51 17.92 -10.39
N GLY A 871 -24.46 18.53 -9.84
CA GLY A 871 -23.16 17.87 -9.66
C GLY A 871 -22.00 18.87 -9.60
N TRP A 872 -20.80 18.36 -9.36
CA TRP A 872 -19.60 19.15 -9.13
C TRP A 872 -18.85 19.51 -10.44
N THR A 873 -19.10 18.80 -11.55
CA THR A 873 -18.39 18.96 -12.83
C THR A 873 -19.15 19.76 -13.91
N GLN A 874 -20.05 20.66 -13.53
CA GLN A 874 -20.76 21.51 -14.48
C GLN A 874 -19.81 22.48 -15.23
N PRO A 875 -20.00 22.68 -16.55
CA PRO A 875 -19.19 23.61 -17.34
C PRO A 875 -19.53 25.08 -17.01
N GLY A 876 -18.54 25.97 -17.16
CA GLY A 876 -18.70 27.43 -17.00
C GLY A 876 -18.35 27.98 -15.61
N GLN A 877 -18.68 29.26 -15.35
CA GLN A 877 -18.35 30.01 -14.12
C GLN A 877 -19.20 29.61 -12.88
N ARG A 878 -19.70 28.38 -12.80
CA ARG A 878 -20.82 28.03 -11.90
C ARG A 878 -20.61 26.79 -11.00
N GLY A 879 -19.39 26.27 -10.87
CA GLY A 879 -19.09 25.06 -10.09
C GLY A 879 -18.14 25.26 -8.90
N VAL A 880 -18.08 24.28 -7.99
CA VAL A 880 -17.18 24.30 -6.81
C VAL A 880 -15.71 24.48 -7.22
N LEU A 881 -15.26 23.77 -8.26
CA LEU A 881 -13.90 23.93 -8.79
C LEU A 881 -13.63 25.38 -9.23
N PHE A 882 -14.60 26.04 -9.85
CA PHE A 882 -14.47 27.44 -10.25
C PHE A 882 -14.39 28.36 -9.03
N THR A 883 -15.25 28.18 -8.02
CA THR A 883 -15.21 28.96 -6.77
C THR A 883 -13.86 28.81 -6.06
N LEU A 884 -13.31 27.60 -6.01
CA LEU A 884 -11.99 27.34 -5.41
C LEU A 884 -10.86 28.00 -6.22
N ARG A 885 -10.91 27.92 -7.56
CA ARG A 885 -9.96 28.63 -8.44
C ARG A 885 -10.02 30.15 -8.26
N GLN A 886 -11.20 30.73 -8.10
CA GLN A 886 -11.34 32.17 -7.84
C GLN A 886 -10.77 32.55 -6.47
N GLY A 887 -10.98 31.72 -5.45
CA GLY A 887 -10.37 31.90 -4.14
C GLY A 887 -8.83 31.93 -4.19
N LEU A 888 -8.23 31.02 -4.96
CA LEU A 888 -6.77 30.96 -5.17
C LEU A 888 -6.19 32.14 -5.97
N LYS A 889 -7.01 32.85 -6.77
CA LYS A 889 -6.57 34.02 -7.53
C LYS A 889 -6.70 35.33 -6.76
N ALA A 890 -7.53 35.35 -5.72
CA ALA A 890 -7.89 36.55 -4.97
C ALA A 890 -7.11 36.70 -3.65
N GLY A 891 -6.49 35.62 -3.15
CA GLY A 891 -5.46 35.64 -2.12
C GLY A 891 -4.09 35.63 -2.75
#